data_AF-A0A9P9K4G4-F1
#
_entry.id   AF-A0A9P9K4G4-F1
#
_cell.length_a   1.000
_cell.length_b   1.000
_cell.length_c   1.000
_cell.angle_alpha   90.00
_cell.angle_beta   90.00
_cell.angle_gamma   90.00
#
_symmetry.space_group_name_H-M   'P 1'
#
loop_
_entity.id
_entity.type
_entity.pdbx_description
1 polymer ?
#
loop_
_entity_poly.entity_id
_entity_poly.type
_entity_poly.pdbx_seq_one_letter_code
_entity_poly.pdbx_strand_id
1 'polypeptide(L)'
;MPDAPRRSSRRIKDAAERPKADASNSMKASDPKKAKAVWDTGKGVEEAMRELSEMEQKLQTAVRTQRLAVESSDLQVKKEAANEPDIRPKMYSPNQDTVVPRGNLDGKPKAVSSVPLDEYDAKRAAGDVADAKGEDDGMDRGASRPPPVNSEILPLPWKGRLGYACLNTYLRNATPAVFSSRTCRMASIIEHRHPLANPDEPEHPTKNRPDKNKPADHERGLKYVQELGLANARDIVKMIRWNVKYGIRFMRLSSEMFPFASHPEHGYKLAPFASEVLAEAGKVAGELNHRLTTHPGQFTQIGSPRKEVVAAAMRDLEYHDEMLTLLKLPEQLDRDAVMILHMGGTYGDKQATIDRFKENYAKLSDSIKRRLVLENDDVAWSVHDLLPVCEELNIPLVLDYHHHNIIFDPSIREGSKDIIDLYDRIKATWTKKGITQKMHYSEQTSSAVTPRDRRKHSARVKSLPPCAPDMDLMIEAKDKEQAVFELMRTFKLPGWDTFNNIVPYERPDESRKAVKKKAKKGRKANGVNGEVEDDIQVPEKISLPDATFSDAIKIVDLRDRNAGRGIIALEDIPAETTLFTIPRKGIINVETSELPKKIPDAFDLDKPDDDDAPGLDSWSSLILIMIYEYLQGDNSKWKPYFDVLPSSFDTPMFWSDNELDQLQASHMRHKIGKADAENMFQKTLLPIIRSNSEIFNAGNKTDTELIEIAHRMGSTIMSYAFDLENDEEEEEEADGWVEDRDGKSMMGMVPMADILNADAEFNAHVNHEEESLTVTSLRPIKAGEEILNYYGPHPNSELLRRYGYVTEKHSRYDVVEIPWDIVESALTSNFGISSQVLEQIRGALEEDEEFEDTFVLERETGEVNSDGTFVEPARFESMPEDLQEQLKTFLKGIKKAQPNAIPDKRKRDEIHQAVLVKILEALVARYPTNISEDENLLKQALNQRTRMAIVVRLGEKKLLQEAITVSSGDVEMTMDDESGPAKRTKLSG
;
A
#
# COMPACT_ATOMS: atom_id res chain seq x y z
N MET A 1 -42.92 -62.58 -5.25
CA MET A 1 -42.47 -63.95 -4.94
C MET A 1 -41.36 -63.84 -3.90
N PRO A 2 -41.30 -64.69 -2.84
CA PRO A 2 -42.31 -64.81 -1.76
C PRO A 2 -41.69 -64.92 -0.33
N ASP A 3 -42.36 -64.72 0.81
CA ASP A 3 -43.61 -64.00 1.12
C ASP A 3 -43.85 -63.83 2.65
N ALA A 4 -44.49 -62.71 3.05
CA ALA A 4 -45.45 -62.60 4.17
C ALA A 4 -44.97 -62.79 5.65
N PRO A 5 -45.84 -62.72 6.71
CA PRO A 5 -47.24 -62.18 6.80
C PRO A 5 -47.63 -61.35 8.08
N ARG A 6 -48.65 -60.47 7.94
CA ARG A 6 -49.75 -60.15 8.94
C ARG A 6 -49.37 -59.44 10.28
N ARG A 7 -50.25 -58.72 11.02
CA ARG A 7 -51.73 -58.46 10.99
C ARG A 7 -52.12 -57.14 11.72
N SER A 8 -53.38 -56.70 11.56
CA SER A 8 -54.08 -55.56 12.19
C SER A 8 -54.55 -55.82 13.66
N SER A 9 -55.22 -54.96 14.48
CA SER A 9 -56.17 -53.84 14.25
C SER A 9 -56.70 -53.17 15.58
N ARG A 10 -57.24 -51.91 15.52
CA ARG A 10 -58.41 -51.35 16.29
C ARG A 10 -58.27 -51.12 17.83
N ARG A 11 -59.00 -50.23 18.57
CA ARG A 11 -60.01 -49.14 18.34
C ARG A 11 -60.26 -48.32 19.66
N ILE A 12 -60.90 -47.13 19.57
CA ILE A 12 -61.80 -46.46 20.59
C ILE A 12 -61.10 -45.84 21.84
N LYS A 13 -61.18 -44.50 22.12
CA LYS A 13 -62.27 -43.65 22.72
C LYS A 13 -62.49 -43.94 24.23
N ASP A 14 -62.81 -43.02 25.16
CA ASP A 14 -63.05 -41.54 25.24
C ASP A 14 -62.71 -41.06 26.69
N ALA A 15 -62.79 -39.74 26.97
CA ALA A 15 -62.93 -38.96 28.25
C ALA A 15 -62.92 -39.65 29.66
N ALA A 16 -62.59 -39.02 30.80
CA ALA A 16 -62.54 -37.62 31.26
C ALA A 16 -61.37 -37.44 32.31
N GLU A 17 -61.13 -36.38 33.08
CA GLU A 17 -61.93 -35.25 33.59
C GLU A 17 -61.03 -34.07 34.08
N ARG A 18 -61.59 -32.90 34.41
CA ARG A 18 -60.92 -31.64 34.88
C ARG A 18 -61.00 -31.53 36.43
N PRO A 19 -60.38 -30.56 37.19
CA PRO A 19 -59.97 -29.20 36.78
C PRO A 19 -58.80 -28.43 37.49
N LYS A 20 -58.48 -27.25 36.92
CA LYS A 20 -58.02 -25.94 37.52
C LYS A 20 -56.55 -25.68 37.95
N ALA A 21 -56.01 -24.58 37.37
CA ALA A 21 -54.93 -23.66 37.80
C ALA A 21 -53.51 -24.24 37.99
N ASP A 22 -52.40 -23.53 37.71
CA ASP A 22 -52.22 -22.09 37.40
C ASP A 22 -51.00 -21.80 36.47
N ALA A 23 -50.90 -20.55 36.00
CA ALA A 23 -49.74 -19.79 35.52
C ALA A 23 -48.63 -20.38 34.57
N SER A 24 -48.51 -19.69 33.42
CA SER A 24 -47.27 -19.22 32.77
C SER A 24 -46.57 -20.03 31.65
N ASN A 25 -46.29 -19.30 30.57
CA ASN A 25 -45.39 -19.51 29.42
C ASN A 25 -45.16 -20.94 28.85
N SER A 26 -45.66 -21.14 27.62
CA SER A 26 -44.96 -21.95 26.61
C SER A 26 -45.07 -21.30 25.23
N MET A 27 -43.96 -21.31 24.48
CA MET A 27 -43.87 -20.89 23.09
C MET A 27 -44.79 -21.72 22.19
N LYS A 28 -45.39 -21.12 21.15
CA LYS A 28 -45.63 -21.81 19.88
C LYS A 28 -45.40 -20.93 18.64
N ALA A 29 -44.71 -21.55 17.69
CA ALA A 29 -44.33 -21.10 16.37
C ALA A 29 -45.40 -20.30 15.60
N SER A 30 -44.94 -19.37 14.77
CA SER A 30 -45.76 -18.65 13.79
C SER A 30 -45.55 -19.17 12.36
N ASP A 31 -46.67 -19.23 11.64
CA ASP A 31 -46.91 -19.85 10.32
C ASP A 31 -46.09 -19.20 9.16
N PRO A 32 -45.49 -19.95 8.21
CA PRO A 32 -44.64 -19.38 7.14
C PRO A 32 -45.34 -18.46 6.11
N LYS A 33 -46.63 -18.17 6.26
CA LYS A 33 -47.44 -17.41 5.27
C LYS A 33 -47.49 -15.89 5.50
N LYS A 34 -46.61 -15.32 6.33
CA LYS A 34 -46.50 -13.86 6.53
C LYS A 34 -45.28 -13.16 5.90
N ALA A 35 -44.36 -13.89 5.28
CA ALA A 35 -43.17 -13.32 4.62
C ALA A 35 -43.43 -12.81 3.18
N LYS A 36 -44.63 -12.28 2.87
CA LYS A 36 -44.99 -11.84 1.50
C LYS A 36 -45.79 -10.53 1.44
N ALA A 37 -45.64 -9.64 2.43
CA ALA A 37 -46.47 -8.43 2.52
C ALA A 37 -45.83 -7.23 3.26
N VAL A 38 -44.53 -6.98 3.14
CA VAL A 38 -43.92 -5.67 3.47
C VAL A 38 -42.75 -5.38 2.53
N TRP A 39 -43.03 -4.79 1.35
CA TRP A 39 -42.15 -3.89 0.58
C TRP A 39 -43.02 -3.21 -0.48
N ASP A 40 -44.04 -2.48 -0.01
CA ASP A 40 -44.84 -1.63 -0.90
C ASP A 40 -43.96 -0.48 -1.40
N THR A 41 -44.00 -0.22 -2.71
CA THR A 41 -42.91 0.44 -3.47
C THR A 41 -42.61 1.91 -3.11
N GLY A 42 -43.40 2.54 -2.24
CA GLY A 42 -43.07 3.82 -1.61
C GLY A 42 -42.26 3.70 -0.30
N LYS A 43 -42.51 2.65 0.50
CA LYS A 43 -41.95 2.56 1.86
C LYS A 43 -40.47 2.25 1.90
N GLY A 44 -39.97 1.38 1.02
CA GLY A 44 -38.52 1.12 0.92
C GLY A 44 -37.74 2.33 0.38
N VAL A 45 -38.41 3.20 -0.39
CA VAL A 45 -37.83 4.48 -0.84
C VAL A 45 -37.80 5.48 0.31
N GLU A 46 -38.91 5.64 1.04
CA GLU A 46 -38.95 6.48 2.25
C GLU A 46 -37.96 5.99 3.32
N GLU A 47 -37.81 4.68 3.50
CA GLU A 47 -36.90 4.09 4.50
C GLU A 47 -35.43 4.28 4.10
N ALA A 48 -35.04 3.97 2.85
CA ALA A 48 -33.67 4.24 2.40
C ALA A 48 -33.34 5.74 2.33
N MET A 49 -34.30 6.60 1.99
CA MET A 49 -34.13 8.06 2.07
C MET A 49 -34.06 8.54 3.52
N ARG A 50 -34.79 7.92 4.44
CA ARG A 50 -34.72 8.19 5.88
C ARG A 50 -33.36 7.75 6.44
N GLU A 51 -32.88 6.55 6.13
CA GLU A 51 -31.56 6.08 6.54
C GLU A 51 -30.43 6.95 5.97
N LEU A 52 -30.47 7.28 4.68
CA LEU A 52 -29.52 8.23 4.08
C LEU A 52 -29.64 9.63 4.70
N SER A 53 -30.84 10.10 5.02
CA SER A 53 -31.06 11.39 5.68
C SER A 53 -30.68 11.38 7.16
N GLU A 54 -30.73 10.24 7.85
CA GLU A 54 -30.29 10.04 9.23
C GLU A 54 -28.76 9.93 9.30
N MET A 55 -28.15 9.22 8.34
CA MET A 55 -26.70 9.18 8.16
C MET A 55 -26.16 10.56 7.75
N GLU A 56 -26.84 11.26 6.84
CA GLU A 56 -26.56 12.65 6.50
C GLU A 56 -26.79 13.60 7.68
N GLN A 57 -27.82 13.41 8.50
CA GLN A 57 -28.00 14.21 9.72
C GLN A 57 -26.88 13.93 10.73
N LYS A 58 -26.39 12.69 10.88
CA LYS A 58 -25.23 12.38 11.72
C LYS A 58 -23.96 13.04 11.19
N LEU A 59 -23.68 12.92 9.89
CA LEU A 59 -22.53 13.55 9.24
C LEU A 59 -22.60 15.09 9.31
N GLN A 60 -23.75 15.67 8.96
CA GLN A 60 -24.01 17.10 9.11
C GLN A 60 -23.99 17.54 10.57
N THR A 61 -24.34 16.68 11.54
CA THR A 61 -24.25 17.02 12.98
C THR A 61 -22.79 16.96 13.45
N ALA A 62 -21.98 16.00 13.00
CA ALA A 62 -20.54 16.00 13.27
C ALA A 62 -19.87 17.25 12.67
N VAL A 63 -20.10 17.52 11.37
CA VAL A 63 -19.61 18.73 10.68
C VAL A 63 -20.17 20.01 11.29
N ARG A 64 -21.43 20.02 11.75
CA ARG A 64 -22.02 21.18 12.46
C ARG A 64 -21.49 21.31 13.87
N THR A 65 -21.05 20.23 14.53
CA THR A 65 -20.42 20.28 15.85
C THR A 65 -18.99 20.82 15.72
N GLN A 66 -18.22 20.37 14.74
CA GLN A 66 -16.95 20.99 14.35
C GLN A 66 -17.14 22.46 13.98
N ARG A 67 -18.13 22.79 13.13
CA ARG A 67 -18.42 24.16 12.71
C ARG A 67 -18.96 25.05 13.84
N LEU A 68 -19.74 24.52 14.79
CA LEU A 68 -20.18 25.26 15.97
C LEU A 68 -19.06 25.38 17.01
N ALA A 69 -18.09 24.46 17.07
CA ALA A 69 -16.87 24.65 17.85
C ALA A 69 -16.02 25.80 17.28
N VAL A 70 -16.09 26.04 15.96
CA VAL A 70 -15.51 27.23 15.31
C VAL A 70 -16.37 28.49 15.51
N GLU A 71 -17.69 28.43 15.29
CA GLU A 71 -18.63 29.56 15.33
C GLU A 71 -19.01 30.02 16.75
N SER A 72 -18.86 29.18 17.79
CA SER A 72 -19.06 29.57 19.20
C SER A 72 -17.93 30.44 19.77
N SER A 73 -16.95 30.82 18.94
CA SER A 73 -16.02 31.90 19.23
C SER A 73 -16.61 33.29 18.91
N ASP A 74 -17.47 33.80 19.82
CA ASP A 74 -18.07 35.14 19.94
C ASP A 74 -17.55 36.29 19.01
N LEU A 75 -18.38 37.21 18.46
CA LEU A 75 -19.83 37.45 18.58
C LEU A 75 -20.37 38.37 17.43
N GLN A 76 -21.68 38.67 17.49
CA GLN A 76 -22.56 39.33 16.52
C GLN A 76 -22.20 40.75 15.99
N VAL A 77 -22.82 41.09 14.85
CA VAL A 77 -22.74 42.38 14.13
C VAL A 77 -23.87 43.37 14.53
N LYS A 78 -23.57 44.66 14.59
CA LYS A 78 -24.54 45.77 14.42
C LYS A 78 -24.19 46.65 13.20
N LYS A 79 -25.23 47.25 12.60
CA LYS A 79 -25.23 47.91 11.28
C LYS A 79 -24.77 49.39 11.28
N GLU A 80 -24.59 49.90 10.06
CA GLU A 80 -24.46 51.31 9.60
C GLU A 80 -23.05 51.94 9.69
N ALA A 81 -22.53 52.67 8.68
CA ALA A 81 -23.02 52.92 7.31
C ALA A 81 -21.89 53.35 6.31
N ALA A 82 -22.15 53.15 5.02
CA ALA A 82 -21.64 53.84 3.81
C ALA A 82 -20.13 54.21 3.66
N ASN A 83 -19.44 53.55 2.72
CA ASN A 83 -19.03 54.16 1.43
C ASN A 83 -18.36 53.13 0.49
N GLU A 84 -18.85 53.03 -0.75
CA GLU A 84 -18.23 52.23 -1.83
C GLU A 84 -17.21 53.06 -2.63
N PRO A 85 -16.30 52.38 -3.35
CA PRO A 85 -16.30 52.59 -4.80
C PRO A 85 -16.32 51.28 -5.62
N ASP A 86 -17.08 51.31 -6.72
CA ASP A 86 -17.27 50.22 -7.71
C ASP A 86 -16.08 50.12 -8.69
N ILE A 87 -15.52 48.92 -8.88
CA ILE A 87 -14.64 48.60 -10.02
C ILE A 87 -15.04 47.23 -10.59
N ARG A 88 -15.79 47.25 -11.70
CA ARG A 88 -16.09 46.07 -12.51
C ARG A 88 -15.02 45.84 -13.57
N PRO A 89 -14.52 44.60 -13.79
CA PRO A 89 -13.73 44.27 -14.97
C PRO A 89 -14.60 44.36 -16.23
N LYS A 90 -14.12 45.05 -17.27
CA LYS A 90 -14.78 45.08 -18.59
C LYS A 90 -14.37 43.86 -19.42
N MET A 91 -15.36 43.14 -19.94
CA MET A 91 -15.17 42.21 -21.06
C MET A 91 -14.76 42.97 -22.31
N TYR A 92 -13.99 42.32 -23.20
CA TYR A 92 -13.78 42.80 -24.56
C TYR A 92 -14.03 41.68 -25.57
N SER A 93 -14.63 42.04 -26.70
CA SER A 93 -14.84 41.17 -27.86
C SER A 93 -14.95 42.04 -29.12
N PRO A 94 -14.80 41.46 -30.32
CA PRO A 94 -13.91 42.01 -31.34
C PRO A 94 -14.61 42.96 -32.32
N ASN A 95 -13.82 43.69 -33.11
CA ASN A 95 -14.22 44.02 -34.48
C ASN A 95 -13.06 44.39 -35.42
N GLN A 96 -13.40 44.43 -36.71
CA GLN A 96 -12.49 44.32 -37.87
C GLN A 96 -12.04 45.69 -38.46
N ASP A 97 -11.18 45.56 -39.49
CA ASP A 97 -10.93 46.48 -40.62
C ASP A 97 -10.13 47.78 -40.42
N THR A 98 -8.98 47.88 -41.12
CA THR A 98 -8.91 48.69 -42.37
C THR A 98 -7.57 48.57 -43.15
N VAL A 99 -7.68 48.09 -44.40
CA VAL A 99 -7.07 48.59 -45.67
C VAL A 99 -5.53 48.69 -45.88
N VAL A 100 -5.15 48.16 -47.06
CA VAL A 100 -3.85 48.05 -47.77
C VAL A 100 -3.19 49.39 -48.20
N PRO A 101 -1.90 49.42 -48.62
CA PRO A 101 -1.60 49.28 -50.06
C PRO A 101 -0.34 48.45 -50.43
N ARG A 102 -0.21 48.18 -51.74
CA ARG A 102 0.67 47.19 -52.40
C ARG A 102 2.11 47.66 -52.67
N GLY A 103 3.02 46.69 -52.85
CA GLY A 103 4.26 46.82 -53.64
C GLY A 103 4.56 45.50 -54.39
N ASN A 104 4.81 45.56 -55.71
CA ASN A 104 5.05 44.39 -56.58
C ASN A 104 6.52 43.94 -56.61
N LEU A 105 6.75 42.71 -57.13
CA LEU A 105 7.70 42.27 -58.17
C LEU A 105 8.07 40.79 -57.91
N ASP A 106 7.48 39.82 -58.62
CA ASP A 106 7.92 39.26 -59.92
C ASP A 106 9.10 38.27 -59.84
N GLY A 107 8.90 37.01 -60.24
CA GLY A 107 9.98 36.01 -60.41
C GLY A 107 9.61 34.53 -60.23
N LYS A 108 9.14 33.86 -61.29
CA LYS A 108 9.14 32.38 -61.48
C LYS A 108 10.06 32.05 -62.67
N PRO A 109 10.39 30.78 -62.99
CA PRO A 109 10.66 29.60 -62.14
C PRO A 109 11.95 28.86 -62.57
N LYS A 110 12.35 27.75 -61.90
CA LYS A 110 12.98 26.57 -62.54
C LYS A 110 13.02 25.35 -61.62
N ALA A 111 13.25 24.16 -62.19
CA ALA A 111 13.01 22.87 -61.53
C ALA A 111 14.09 21.81 -61.84
N VAL A 112 14.14 20.79 -60.98
CA VAL A 112 14.75 19.44 -61.11
C VAL A 112 16.29 19.33 -61.16
N SER A 113 16.85 18.72 -60.10
CA SER A 113 17.87 17.67 -60.19
C SER A 113 17.86 16.78 -58.94
N SER A 114 18.23 15.51 -59.08
CA SER A 114 18.08 14.42 -58.11
C SER A 114 19.33 14.14 -57.26
N VAL A 115 19.12 13.78 -55.97
CA VAL A 115 19.74 12.65 -55.22
C VAL A 115 21.29 12.54 -55.22
N PRO A 116 21.98 12.56 -54.06
CA PRO A 116 21.88 11.43 -53.11
C PRO A 116 21.80 11.75 -51.61
N LEU A 117 21.45 10.69 -50.87
CA LEU A 117 21.67 10.53 -49.43
C LEU A 117 23.17 10.65 -49.11
N ASP A 118 23.52 11.32 -48.00
CA ASP A 118 24.31 10.73 -46.92
C ASP A 118 24.57 11.70 -45.75
N GLU A 119 24.76 11.10 -44.57
CA GLU A 119 25.47 11.62 -43.38
C GLU A 119 25.23 13.07 -42.92
N TYR A 120 24.23 13.28 -42.04
CA TYR A 120 24.40 14.25 -40.94
C TYR A 120 23.77 13.86 -39.58
N ASP A 121 22.98 12.79 -39.51
CA ASP A 121 22.40 12.27 -38.25
C ASP A 121 23.26 11.18 -37.55
N ALA A 122 24.53 11.04 -37.93
CA ALA A 122 25.47 10.05 -37.37
C ALA A 122 26.47 10.63 -36.35
N LYS A 123 26.29 11.88 -35.89
CA LYS A 123 27.25 12.58 -34.98
C LYS A 123 26.60 13.27 -33.77
N ARG A 124 25.50 12.71 -33.26
CA ARG A 124 24.90 13.11 -31.98
C ARG A 124 24.62 11.95 -31.01
N ALA A 125 25.20 10.78 -31.29
CA ALA A 125 25.10 9.56 -30.49
C ALA A 125 26.47 8.90 -30.23
N ALA A 126 27.57 9.68 -30.29
CA ALA A 126 28.92 9.19 -30.08
C ALA A 126 29.82 10.31 -29.52
N GLY A 127 29.86 10.42 -28.19
CA GLY A 127 30.66 11.41 -27.49
C GLY A 127 30.02 11.83 -26.18
N ASP A 128 30.08 10.94 -25.17
CA ASP A 128 30.34 11.27 -23.76
C ASP A 128 30.48 9.97 -22.96
N VAL A 129 31.68 9.35 -23.08
CA VAL A 129 32.19 8.35 -22.13
C VAL A 129 33.65 8.70 -21.85
N ALA A 130 33.87 9.58 -20.87
CA ALA A 130 35.18 9.87 -20.29
C ALA A 130 35.00 10.56 -18.92
N ASP A 131 35.16 9.77 -17.85
CA ASP A 131 35.42 10.15 -16.46
C ASP A 131 34.97 11.54 -15.96
N ALA A 132 33.83 11.57 -15.27
CA ALA A 132 33.57 12.55 -14.21
C ALA A 132 32.94 11.84 -13.00
N LYS A 133 33.62 11.90 -11.84
CA LYS A 133 32.97 11.65 -10.54
C LYS A 133 32.13 12.87 -10.18
N GLY A 134 30.88 12.67 -9.78
CA GLY A 134 30.07 13.76 -9.22
C GLY A 134 28.59 13.39 -9.09
N GLU A 135 28.09 13.55 -7.85
CA GLU A 135 26.72 13.94 -7.46
C GLU A 135 25.52 13.12 -7.97
N ASP A 136 24.78 12.57 -7.00
CA ASP A 136 23.55 11.79 -7.16
C ASP A 136 22.31 12.70 -7.25
N ASP A 137 22.11 13.34 -8.41
CA ASP A 137 20.96 14.20 -8.67
C ASP A 137 19.76 13.41 -9.23
N GLY A 138 19.15 12.59 -8.37
CA GLY A 138 17.92 11.85 -8.70
C GLY A 138 16.66 12.72 -8.87
N MET A 139 16.58 13.85 -8.16
CA MET A 139 15.36 14.67 -8.06
C MET A 139 15.02 15.50 -9.32
N ASP A 140 15.99 16.10 -10.00
CA ASP A 140 15.73 17.16 -11.01
C ASP A 140 15.14 16.64 -12.35
N ARG A 141 15.24 15.33 -12.62
CA ARG A 141 14.72 14.74 -13.88
C ARG A 141 13.19 14.66 -13.96
N GLY A 142 12.48 14.80 -12.83
CA GLY A 142 11.01 14.78 -12.79
C GLY A 142 10.37 16.13 -13.14
N ALA A 143 10.91 17.23 -12.61
CA ALA A 143 10.30 18.56 -12.65
C ALA A 143 10.34 19.23 -14.04
N SER A 144 11.28 18.83 -14.89
CA SER A 144 11.53 19.41 -16.21
C SER A 144 10.68 18.80 -17.34
N ARG A 145 9.82 17.82 -17.05
CA ARG A 145 9.08 17.04 -18.05
C ARG A 145 7.73 17.68 -18.45
N PRO A 146 7.39 17.75 -19.76
CA PRO A 146 6.08 18.24 -20.22
C PRO A 146 4.91 17.40 -19.67
N PRO A 147 3.71 17.98 -19.51
CA PRO A 147 2.55 17.21 -19.04
C PRO A 147 2.20 16.07 -20.00
N PRO A 148 1.71 14.91 -19.50
CA PRO A 148 1.39 13.74 -20.32
C PRO A 148 0.29 14.02 -21.36
N VAL A 149 -0.50 15.08 -21.17
CA VAL A 149 -1.41 15.61 -22.20
C VAL A 149 -0.80 16.85 -22.86
N ASN A 150 -0.17 16.63 -24.01
CA ASN A 150 0.38 17.68 -24.88
C ASN A 150 -0.71 18.27 -25.80
N SER A 151 -1.69 18.98 -25.23
CA SER A 151 -2.78 19.62 -25.98
C SER A 151 -3.25 20.95 -25.37
N GLU A 152 -3.38 21.98 -26.22
CA GLU A 152 -4.06 23.24 -25.87
C GLU A 152 -5.60 23.13 -25.91
N ILE A 153 -6.13 22.02 -26.45
CA ILE A 153 -7.56 21.78 -26.60
C ILE A 153 -8.12 21.15 -25.33
N LEU A 154 -8.91 21.92 -24.57
CA LEU A 154 -9.74 21.42 -23.48
C LEU A 154 -11.17 21.08 -23.98
N PRO A 155 -11.78 19.97 -23.54
CA PRO A 155 -13.08 19.50 -24.01
C PRO A 155 -14.27 20.24 -23.36
N LEU A 156 -14.25 21.58 -23.39
CA LEU A 156 -15.25 22.45 -22.73
C LEU A 156 -16.17 23.14 -23.75
N PRO A 157 -17.47 23.34 -23.43
CA PRO A 157 -18.16 22.95 -22.20
C PRO A 157 -18.48 21.44 -22.16
N TRP A 158 -18.15 20.82 -21.02
CA TRP A 158 -18.32 19.39 -20.79
C TRP A 158 -19.79 18.96 -20.75
N LYS A 159 -20.09 17.81 -21.35
CA LYS A 159 -21.42 17.20 -21.48
C LYS A 159 -21.44 15.70 -21.22
N GLY A 160 -20.29 15.03 -21.30
CA GLY A 160 -20.15 13.60 -21.02
C GLY A 160 -20.20 13.27 -19.52
N ARG A 161 -20.07 12.00 -19.15
CA ARG A 161 -20.00 11.58 -17.75
C ARG A 161 -18.55 11.48 -17.28
N LEU A 162 -18.25 12.00 -16.09
CA LEU A 162 -17.08 11.56 -15.33
C LEU A 162 -17.49 10.43 -14.39
N GLY A 163 -16.59 9.47 -14.19
CA GLY A 163 -16.79 8.34 -13.29
C GLY A 163 -15.49 7.86 -12.65
N TYR A 164 -15.60 6.97 -11.67
CA TYR A 164 -14.48 6.38 -10.93
C TYR A 164 -14.70 4.88 -10.72
N ALA A 165 -13.67 4.18 -10.22
CA ALA A 165 -13.65 2.72 -10.11
C ALA A 165 -13.86 2.17 -8.70
N CYS A 166 -14.73 1.16 -8.61
CA CYS A 166 -14.90 0.16 -7.54
C CYS A 166 -15.35 0.68 -6.16
N LEU A 167 -14.61 1.61 -5.55
CA LEU A 167 -14.79 2.07 -4.17
C LEU A 167 -15.11 3.55 -4.13
N ASN A 168 -15.94 3.94 -3.16
CA ASN A 168 -16.23 5.32 -2.83
C ASN A 168 -15.72 5.57 -1.40
N THR A 169 -14.81 6.52 -1.22
CA THR A 169 -14.06 6.66 0.03
C THR A 169 -14.95 7.11 1.18
N TYR A 170 -15.87 8.06 0.95
CA TYR A 170 -16.84 8.47 2.00
C TYR A 170 -17.78 7.34 2.42
N LEU A 171 -18.23 6.50 1.48
CA LEU A 171 -19.14 5.39 1.76
C LEU A 171 -18.44 4.19 2.41
N ARG A 172 -17.18 3.90 2.03
CA ARG A 172 -16.35 2.89 2.71
C ARG A 172 -16.18 3.22 4.19
N ASN A 173 -15.94 4.50 4.51
CA ASN A 173 -15.64 4.96 5.86
C ASN A 173 -16.90 5.33 6.67
N ALA A 174 -18.11 5.10 6.12
CA ALA A 174 -19.35 5.28 6.85
C ALA A 174 -19.59 4.15 7.88
N THR A 175 -20.46 4.38 8.86
CA THR A 175 -20.89 3.33 9.82
C THR A 175 -22.40 3.07 9.70
N PRO A 176 -22.84 1.90 9.21
CA PRO A 176 -22.04 0.79 8.66
C PRO A 176 -21.42 1.12 7.28
N ALA A 177 -20.29 0.48 6.98
CA ALA A 177 -19.55 0.67 5.74
C ALA A 177 -20.35 0.20 4.51
N VAL A 178 -20.30 1.00 3.44
CA VAL A 178 -21.02 0.78 2.18
C VAL A 178 -20.05 0.65 1.02
N PHE A 179 -19.91 -0.56 0.49
CA PHE A 179 -19.02 -0.87 -0.63
C PHE A 179 -19.41 -2.19 -1.30
N SER A 180 -18.94 -2.42 -2.53
CA SER A 180 -19.33 -3.59 -3.34
C SER A 180 -18.17 -4.56 -3.63
N SER A 181 -17.27 -4.77 -2.66
CA SER A 181 -16.07 -5.58 -2.82
C SER A 181 -15.62 -6.31 -1.54
N ARG A 182 -16.56 -6.82 -0.74
CA ARG A 182 -16.25 -7.74 0.35
C ARG A 182 -15.76 -9.06 -0.23
N THR A 183 -14.51 -9.41 0.06
CA THR A 183 -13.84 -10.64 -0.34
C THR A 183 -13.66 -11.59 0.85
N CYS A 184 -13.11 -12.78 0.62
CA CYS A 184 -12.68 -13.69 1.68
C CYS A 184 -11.51 -14.57 1.17
N ARG A 185 -10.72 -15.17 2.06
CA ARG A 185 -9.71 -16.17 1.69
C ARG A 185 -10.36 -17.54 1.50
N MET A 186 -9.69 -18.46 0.79
CA MET A 186 -10.19 -19.84 0.61
C MET A 186 -10.35 -20.56 1.96
N ALA A 187 -9.44 -20.31 2.90
CA ALA A 187 -9.49 -20.81 4.27
C ALA A 187 -10.80 -20.40 4.97
N SER A 188 -11.29 -19.17 4.76
CA SER A 188 -12.57 -18.70 5.30
C SER A 188 -13.73 -19.57 4.79
N ILE A 189 -13.80 -19.87 3.48
CA ILE A 189 -14.85 -20.74 2.92
C ILE A 189 -14.81 -22.14 3.55
N ILE A 190 -13.61 -22.68 3.81
CA ILE A 190 -13.43 -23.98 4.45
C ILE A 190 -13.88 -23.94 5.92
N GLU A 191 -13.50 -22.89 6.66
CA GLU A 191 -13.88 -22.69 8.07
C GLU A 191 -15.40 -22.52 8.24
N HIS A 192 -16.05 -21.74 7.37
CA HIS A 192 -17.50 -21.52 7.39
C HIS A 192 -18.30 -22.72 6.86
N ARG A 193 -17.64 -23.86 6.53
CA ARG A 193 -18.33 -25.16 6.43
C ARG A 193 -18.79 -25.66 7.79
N HIS A 194 -18.18 -25.20 8.88
CA HIS A 194 -18.58 -25.56 10.23
C HIS A 194 -19.67 -24.59 10.73
N PRO A 195 -20.65 -25.07 11.52
CA PRO A 195 -21.59 -24.19 12.21
C PRO A 195 -20.88 -23.34 13.27
N LEU A 196 -21.42 -22.16 13.57
CA LEU A 196 -20.95 -21.31 14.66
C LEU A 196 -20.92 -22.06 16.02
N ALA A 197 -20.03 -21.60 16.90
CA ALA A 197 -19.95 -22.07 18.29
C ALA A 197 -21.31 -21.97 18.97
N ASN A 198 -21.95 -20.80 18.88
CA ASN A 198 -23.33 -20.51 19.28
C ASN A 198 -24.20 -20.14 18.05
N PRO A 199 -25.06 -21.05 17.56
CA PRO A 199 -25.89 -20.79 16.38
C PRO A 199 -26.98 -19.72 16.54
N ASP A 200 -27.33 -19.33 17.78
CA ASP A 200 -28.39 -18.35 18.07
C ASP A 200 -27.86 -16.90 18.18
N GLU A 201 -26.53 -16.71 18.09
CA GLU A 201 -25.86 -15.41 18.13
C GLU A 201 -25.25 -15.05 16.76
N PRO A 202 -25.08 -13.75 16.45
CA PRO A 202 -24.36 -13.34 15.25
C PRO A 202 -22.90 -13.80 15.29
N GLU A 203 -22.31 -13.97 14.12
CA GLU A 203 -20.89 -14.25 13.97
C GLU A 203 -20.03 -13.10 14.52
N HIS A 204 -18.96 -13.43 15.24
CA HIS A 204 -18.03 -12.47 15.82
C HIS A 204 -16.63 -13.10 15.86
N PRO A 205 -15.57 -12.43 15.35
CA PRO A 205 -14.23 -13.02 15.16
C PRO A 205 -13.70 -13.80 16.37
N THR A 206 -13.78 -13.22 17.57
CA THR A 206 -13.36 -13.85 18.82
C THR A 206 -14.48 -14.57 19.59
N LYS A 207 -15.69 -13.98 19.66
CA LYS A 207 -16.76 -14.43 20.58
C LYS A 207 -17.63 -15.56 20.03
N ASN A 208 -17.83 -15.63 18.71
CA ASN A 208 -18.72 -16.61 18.09
C ASN A 208 -18.27 -16.93 16.65
N ARG A 209 -17.29 -17.84 16.56
CA ARG A 209 -16.66 -18.29 15.30
C ARG A 209 -17.14 -19.69 14.89
N PRO A 210 -16.92 -20.14 13.64
CA PRO A 210 -17.18 -21.52 13.21
C PRO A 210 -16.42 -22.56 14.07
N ASP A 211 -17.13 -23.57 14.55
CA ASP A 211 -16.61 -24.58 15.46
C ASP A 211 -16.13 -25.81 14.69
N LYS A 212 -14.81 -25.86 14.46
CA LYS A 212 -14.11 -26.92 13.70
C LYS A 212 -14.33 -28.34 14.24
N ASN A 213 -14.83 -28.51 15.47
CA ASN A 213 -15.16 -29.82 16.06
C ASN A 213 -16.53 -30.36 15.62
N LYS A 214 -17.42 -29.48 15.13
CA LYS A 214 -18.74 -29.87 14.59
C LYS A 214 -18.58 -30.28 13.11
N PRO A 215 -19.48 -31.12 12.57
CA PRO A 215 -19.34 -31.62 11.19
C PRO A 215 -19.35 -30.50 10.17
N ALA A 216 -18.40 -30.56 9.23
CA ALA A 216 -18.30 -29.66 8.09
C ALA A 216 -19.38 -29.96 7.04
N ASP A 217 -19.95 -28.90 6.47
CA ASP A 217 -20.98 -28.93 5.44
C ASP A 217 -20.63 -27.95 4.32
N HIS A 218 -20.48 -28.47 3.09
CA HIS A 218 -20.11 -27.66 1.93
C HIS A 218 -21.15 -26.59 1.60
N GLU A 219 -22.44 -26.83 1.88
CA GLU A 219 -23.50 -25.85 1.61
C GLU A 219 -23.36 -24.59 2.50
N ARG A 220 -22.80 -24.72 3.70
CA ARG A 220 -22.56 -23.57 4.61
C ARG A 220 -21.45 -22.65 4.11
N GLY A 221 -20.32 -23.22 3.71
CA GLY A 221 -19.21 -22.45 3.13
C GLY A 221 -19.62 -21.74 1.83
N LEU A 222 -20.43 -22.41 1.00
CA LEU A 222 -21.01 -21.81 -0.19
C LEU A 222 -22.02 -20.69 0.16
N LYS A 223 -22.88 -20.90 1.17
CA LYS A 223 -23.84 -19.89 1.61
C LYS A 223 -23.14 -18.63 2.15
N TYR A 224 -22.05 -18.78 2.90
CA TYR A 224 -21.25 -17.66 3.41
C TYR A 224 -20.75 -16.75 2.28
N VAL A 225 -20.08 -17.31 1.25
CA VAL A 225 -19.56 -16.51 0.13
C VAL A 225 -20.69 -15.89 -0.72
N GLN A 226 -21.83 -16.57 -0.84
CA GLN A 226 -23.05 -15.99 -1.44
C GLN A 226 -23.62 -14.82 -0.63
N GLU A 227 -23.56 -14.87 0.71
CA GLU A 227 -24.01 -13.79 1.58
C GLU A 227 -23.12 -12.54 1.49
N LEU A 228 -21.80 -12.70 1.32
CA LEU A 228 -20.88 -11.60 0.98
C LEU A 228 -21.26 -10.95 -0.37
N GLY A 229 -21.48 -11.77 -1.41
CA GLY A 229 -21.92 -11.29 -2.72
C GLY A 229 -23.26 -10.57 -2.69
N LEU A 230 -24.21 -11.02 -1.87
CA LEU A 230 -25.48 -10.33 -1.63
C LEU A 230 -25.30 -9.00 -0.91
N ALA A 231 -24.38 -8.90 0.07
CA ALA A 231 -24.06 -7.63 0.72
C ALA A 231 -23.48 -6.63 -0.29
N ASN A 232 -22.53 -7.08 -1.12
CA ASN A 232 -21.93 -6.27 -2.19
C ASN A 232 -22.98 -5.77 -3.19
N ALA A 233 -23.88 -6.63 -3.65
CA ALA A 233 -24.93 -6.27 -4.60
C ALA A 233 -25.96 -5.28 -4.01
N ARG A 234 -26.29 -5.37 -2.70
CA ARG A 234 -27.20 -4.43 -2.02
C ARG A 234 -26.62 -3.01 -1.93
N ASP A 235 -25.31 -2.89 -1.69
CA ASP A 235 -24.68 -1.58 -1.50
C ASP A 235 -24.57 -0.76 -2.80
N ILE A 236 -24.62 -1.38 -3.97
CA ILE A 236 -24.65 -0.68 -5.28
C ILE A 236 -25.76 0.36 -5.33
N VAL A 237 -26.95 0.05 -4.79
CA VAL A 237 -28.09 0.98 -4.75
C VAL A 237 -27.76 2.25 -3.96
N LYS A 238 -27.02 2.12 -2.86
CA LYS A 238 -26.59 3.24 -2.02
C LYS A 238 -25.52 4.07 -2.74
N MET A 239 -24.54 3.41 -3.34
CA MET A 239 -23.46 4.04 -4.12
C MET A 239 -23.99 4.84 -5.31
N ILE A 240 -24.90 4.27 -6.12
CA ILE A 240 -25.53 4.94 -7.27
C ILE A 240 -26.31 6.19 -6.83
N ARG A 241 -27.06 6.12 -5.72
CA ARG A 241 -27.82 7.26 -5.19
C ARG A 241 -26.91 8.36 -4.66
N TRP A 242 -25.83 8.01 -3.97
CA TRP A 242 -24.81 8.94 -3.50
C TRP A 242 -24.12 9.65 -4.68
N ASN A 243 -23.71 8.89 -5.70
CA ASN A 243 -23.07 9.43 -6.91
C ASN A 243 -23.95 10.47 -7.59
N VAL A 244 -25.22 10.13 -7.83
CA VAL A 244 -26.17 11.00 -8.52
C VAL A 244 -26.49 12.26 -7.71
N LYS A 245 -26.49 12.17 -6.37
CA LYS A 245 -26.64 13.34 -5.48
C LYS A 245 -25.53 14.38 -5.70
N TYR A 246 -24.31 13.92 -6.00
CA TYR A 246 -23.13 14.77 -6.20
C TYR A 246 -22.65 14.86 -7.66
N GLY A 247 -23.56 14.61 -8.61
CA GLY A 247 -23.32 14.84 -10.04
C GLY A 247 -22.61 13.70 -10.80
N ILE A 248 -22.16 12.66 -10.12
CA ILE A 248 -21.52 11.49 -10.75
C ILE A 248 -22.60 10.54 -11.29
N ARG A 249 -22.42 10.07 -12.53
CA ARG A 249 -23.37 9.15 -13.22
C ARG A 249 -22.69 8.00 -13.95
N PHE A 250 -21.43 7.71 -13.61
CA PHE A 250 -20.64 6.64 -14.21
C PHE A 250 -19.75 6.01 -13.15
N MET A 251 -19.72 4.68 -13.07
CA MET A 251 -18.93 3.94 -12.08
C MET A 251 -18.54 2.57 -12.67
N ARG A 252 -17.29 2.15 -12.47
CA ARG A 252 -16.90 0.75 -12.68
C ARG A 252 -17.26 -0.04 -11.42
N LEU A 253 -18.06 -1.09 -11.57
CA LEU A 253 -18.33 -2.06 -10.50
C LEU A 253 -17.06 -2.88 -10.23
N SER A 254 -16.86 -3.28 -8.98
CA SER A 254 -15.75 -4.18 -8.62
C SER A 254 -15.91 -5.53 -9.30
N SER A 255 -14.79 -6.10 -9.75
CA SER A 255 -14.78 -7.45 -10.31
C SER A 255 -14.91 -8.52 -9.22
N GLU A 256 -14.37 -8.24 -8.03
CA GLU A 256 -14.47 -9.03 -6.79
C GLU A 256 -15.85 -8.92 -6.09
N MET A 257 -16.90 -8.59 -6.84
CA MET A 257 -18.26 -8.45 -6.30
C MET A 257 -18.82 -9.76 -5.73
N PHE A 258 -18.49 -10.90 -6.34
CA PHE A 258 -18.90 -12.24 -5.91
C PHE A 258 -17.65 -13.14 -5.80
N PRO A 259 -17.02 -13.25 -4.62
CA PRO A 259 -15.75 -13.93 -4.47
C PRO A 259 -15.84 -15.39 -4.90
N PHE A 260 -14.81 -15.87 -5.62
CA PHE A 260 -14.71 -17.23 -6.17
C PHE A 260 -15.80 -17.65 -7.17
N ALA A 261 -16.69 -16.77 -7.65
CA ALA A 261 -17.78 -17.17 -8.56
C ALA A 261 -17.29 -17.89 -9.84
N SER A 262 -16.13 -17.50 -10.40
CA SER A 262 -15.48 -18.09 -11.58
C SER A 262 -14.50 -19.24 -11.27
N HIS A 263 -14.30 -19.59 -10.00
CA HIS A 263 -13.37 -20.64 -9.55
C HIS A 263 -13.78 -22.03 -10.07
N PRO A 264 -12.83 -22.91 -10.49
CA PRO A 264 -13.18 -24.21 -11.09
C PRO A 264 -13.95 -25.15 -10.15
N GLU A 265 -13.60 -25.18 -8.87
CA GLU A 265 -14.20 -26.10 -7.88
C GLU A 265 -15.30 -25.44 -7.01
N HIS A 266 -15.00 -24.29 -6.41
CA HIS A 266 -15.93 -23.53 -5.55
C HIS A 266 -16.80 -22.49 -6.28
N GLY A 267 -16.76 -22.45 -7.62
CA GLY A 267 -17.56 -21.53 -8.42
C GLY A 267 -19.07 -21.78 -8.34
N TYR A 268 -19.85 -20.73 -8.59
CA TYR A 268 -21.30 -20.76 -8.47
C TYR A 268 -21.96 -19.78 -9.45
N LYS A 269 -23.21 -20.05 -9.82
CA LYS A 269 -24.03 -19.15 -10.64
C LYS A 269 -24.78 -18.16 -9.76
N LEU A 270 -24.94 -16.94 -10.23
CA LEU A 270 -25.52 -15.82 -9.49
C LEU A 270 -27.06 -15.86 -9.49
N ALA A 271 -27.66 -16.33 -10.60
CA ALA A 271 -29.10 -16.29 -10.81
C ALA A 271 -29.96 -16.93 -9.69
N PRO A 272 -29.57 -18.06 -9.05
CA PRO A 272 -30.38 -18.69 -8.00
C PRO A 272 -30.60 -17.85 -6.75
N PHE A 273 -29.72 -16.88 -6.43
CA PHE A 273 -29.77 -16.13 -5.17
C PHE A 273 -29.65 -14.61 -5.32
N ALA A 274 -28.88 -14.10 -6.30
CA ALA A 274 -28.61 -12.67 -6.48
C ALA A 274 -29.55 -11.97 -7.47
N SER A 275 -30.37 -12.71 -8.23
CA SER A 275 -31.23 -12.17 -9.31
C SER A 275 -32.11 -10.97 -8.92
N GLU A 276 -32.69 -10.99 -7.72
CA GLU A 276 -33.62 -9.94 -7.27
C GLU A 276 -32.87 -8.67 -6.87
N VAL A 277 -31.76 -8.81 -6.13
CA VAL A 277 -30.92 -7.70 -5.65
C VAL A 277 -30.20 -7.01 -6.80
N LEU A 278 -29.64 -7.77 -7.75
CA LEU A 278 -29.01 -7.19 -8.94
C LEU A 278 -30.05 -6.45 -9.81
N ALA A 279 -31.24 -7.01 -9.98
CA ALA A 279 -32.32 -6.34 -10.72
C ALA A 279 -32.80 -5.05 -10.03
N GLU A 280 -32.76 -4.98 -8.68
CA GLU A 280 -33.03 -3.73 -7.96
C GLU A 280 -31.93 -2.69 -8.22
N ALA A 281 -30.65 -3.09 -8.14
CA ALA A 281 -29.52 -2.21 -8.44
C ALA A 281 -29.58 -1.65 -9.88
N GLY A 282 -29.86 -2.50 -10.87
CA GLY A 282 -30.00 -2.06 -12.26
C GLY A 282 -31.28 -1.27 -12.55
N LYS A 283 -32.38 -1.51 -11.80
CA LYS A 283 -33.55 -0.62 -11.83
C LYS A 283 -33.18 0.79 -11.39
N VAL A 284 -32.48 0.93 -10.26
CA VAL A 284 -32.05 2.24 -9.74
C VAL A 284 -31.02 2.91 -10.67
N ALA A 285 -30.11 2.14 -11.27
CA ALA A 285 -29.21 2.61 -12.31
C ALA A 285 -29.98 3.17 -13.53
N GLY A 286 -31.02 2.44 -13.98
CA GLY A 286 -31.90 2.86 -15.08
C GLY A 286 -32.70 4.13 -14.77
N GLU A 287 -33.35 4.19 -13.61
CA GLU A 287 -34.14 5.36 -13.17
C GLU A 287 -33.29 6.63 -13.04
N LEU A 288 -32.02 6.50 -12.66
CA LEU A 288 -31.09 7.62 -12.47
C LEU A 288 -30.11 7.84 -13.65
N ASN A 289 -30.26 7.09 -14.75
CA ASN A 289 -29.38 7.13 -15.93
C ASN A 289 -27.88 7.00 -15.57
N HIS A 290 -27.57 6.08 -14.66
CA HIS A 290 -26.22 5.80 -14.19
C HIS A 290 -25.60 4.69 -15.04
N ARG A 291 -24.48 5.00 -15.72
CA ARG A 291 -23.69 4.03 -16.47
C ARG A 291 -22.89 3.15 -15.50
N LEU A 292 -22.83 1.85 -15.78
CA LEU A 292 -22.07 0.86 -15.02
C LEU A 292 -21.19 0.07 -16.00
N THR A 293 -19.98 -0.31 -15.62
CA THR A 293 -19.06 -1.16 -16.40
C THR A 293 -18.28 -2.09 -15.48
N THR A 294 -17.60 -3.12 -16.00
CA THR A 294 -16.67 -3.98 -15.23
C THR A 294 -15.32 -4.08 -15.94
N HIS A 295 -14.27 -4.36 -15.18
CA HIS A 295 -12.95 -4.67 -15.73
C HIS A 295 -12.46 -6.00 -15.12
N PRO A 296 -12.76 -7.15 -15.74
CA PRO A 296 -12.19 -8.44 -15.38
C PRO A 296 -10.68 -8.35 -15.04
N GLY A 297 -10.23 -9.18 -14.10
CA GLY A 297 -8.87 -9.08 -13.56
C GLY A 297 -7.77 -9.35 -14.60
N GLN A 298 -6.54 -8.90 -14.30
CA GLN A 298 -5.36 -9.05 -15.17
C GLN A 298 -5.03 -10.50 -15.60
N PHE A 299 -5.57 -11.49 -14.88
CA PHE A 299 -5.39 -12.92 -15.16
C PHE A 299 -6.38 -13.47 -16.21
N THR A 300 -7.39 -12.70 -16.65
CA THR A 300 -8.45 -13.12 -17.60
C THR A 300 -7.95 -13.10 -19.05
N GLN A 301 -6.88 -13.85 -19.33
CA GLN A 301 -6.12 -13.77 -20.59
C GLN A 301 -6.54 -14.84 -21.61
N ILE A 302 -7.48 -14.52 -22.50
CA ILE A 302 -7.92 -15.45 -23.57
C ILE A 302 -6.90 -15.63 -24.71
N GLY A 303 -5.85 -14.80 -24.78
CA GLY A 303 -4.70 -14.96 -25.69
C GLY A 303 -3.62 -15.94 -25.20
N SER A 304 -3.77 -16.49 -23.98
CA SER A 304 -2.74 -17.33 -23.35
C SER A 304 -2.49 -18.65 -24.11
N PRO A 305 -1.23 -19.14 -24.22
CA PRO A 305 -0.93 -20.48 -24.71
C PRO A 305 -1.32 -21.58 -23.70
N ARG A 306 -1.55 -21.22 -22.42
CA ARG A 306 -1.99 -22.13 -21.36
C ARG A 306 -3.50 -22.36 -21.42
N LYS A 307 -3.93 -23.61 -21.64
CA LYS A 307 -5.35 -23.97 -21.83
C LYS A 307 -6.17 -23.75 -20.57
N GLU A 308 -5.56 -24.00 -19.42
CA GLU A 308 -6.09 -23.79 -18.08
C GLU A 308 -6.37 -22.31 -17.79
N VAL A 309 -5.50 -21.40 -18.23
CA VAL A 309 -5.70 -19.95 -18.15
C VAL A 309 -6.86 -19.51 -19.04
N VAL A 310 -6.88 -19.96 -20.30
CA VAL A 310 -8.00 -19.67 -21.22
C VAL A 310 -9.32 -20.19 -20.64
N ALA A 311 -9.34 -21.41 -20.07
CA ALA A 311 -10.53 -21.97 -19.45
C ALA A 311 -10.98 -21.21 -18.19
N ALA A 312 -10.06 -20.65 -17.41
CA ALA A 312 -10.38 -19.76 -16.29
C ALA A 312 -10.97 -18.43 -16.78
N ALA A 313 -10.30 -17.78 -17.75
CA ALA A 313 -10.77 -16.54 -18.35
C ALA A 313 -12.17 -16.66 -18.97
N MET A 314 -12.49 -17.81 -19.57
CA MET A 314 -13.83 -18.10 -20.10
C MET A 314 -14.90 -18.12 -19.00
N ARG A 315 -14.64 -18.79 -17.86
CA ARG A 315 -15.56 -18.79 -16.70
C ARG A 315 -15.72 -17.41 -16.08
N ASP A 316 -14.65 -16.61 -16.08
CA ASP A 316 -14.65 -15.26 -15.54
C ASP A 316 -15.50 -14.30 -16.38
N LEU A 317 -15.36 -14.35 -17.71
CA LEU A 317 -16.21 -13.61 -18.65
C LEU A 317 -17.67 -14.08 -18.59
N GLU A 318 -17.94 -15.37 -18.37
CA GLU A 318 -19.32 -15.87 -18.11
C GLU A 318 -19.91 -15.30 -16.82
N TYR A 319 -19.13 -15.23 -15.75
CA TYR A 319 -19.56 -14.67 -14.46
C TYR A 319 -19.91 -13.18 -14.61
N HIS A 320 -19.06 -12.38 -15.25
CA HIS A 320 -19.33 -10.97 -15.47
C HIS A 320 -20.53 -10.72 -16.41
N ASP A 321 -20.70 -11.52 -17.47
CA ASP A 321 -21.88 -11.43 -18.34
C ASP A 321 -23.18 -11.85 -17.62
N GLU A 322 -23.14 -12.87 -16.74
CA GLU A 322 -24.26 -13.21 -15.87
C GLU A 322 -24.60 -12.04 -14.94
N MET A 323 -23.60 -11.47 -14.25
CA MET A 323 -23.78 -10.34 -13.33
C MET A 323 -24.42 -9.13 -14.02
N LEU A 324 -23.87 -8.69 -15.15
CA LEU A 324 -24.38 -7.54 -15.91
C LEU A 324 -25.78 -7.81 -16.49
N THR A 325 -26.05 -9.04 -16.94
CA THR A 325 -27.38 -9.42 -17.44
C THR A 325 -28.44 -9.44 -16.32
N LEU A 326 -28.07 -9.86 -15.11
CA LEU A 326 -28.98 -9.87 -13.96
C LEU A 326 -29.34 -8.47 -13.44
N LEU A 327 -28.57 -7.43 -13.78
CA LEU A 327 -28.95 -6.04 -13.53
C LEU A 327 -30.24 -5.64 -14.28
N LYS A 328 -30.54 -6.26 -15.43
CA LYS A 328 -31.72 -5.95 -16.27
C LYS A 328 -31.84 -4.47 -16.61
N LEU A 329 -30.71 -3.87 -17.01
CA LEU A 329 -30.61 -2.46 -17.38
C LEU A 329 -31.51 -2.11 -18.58
N PRO A 330 -31.98 -0.86 -18.71
CA PRO A 330 -32.60 -0.36 -19.93
C PRO A 330 -31.69 -0.53 -21.15
N GLU A 331 -32.27 -0.78 -22.32
CA GLU A 331 -31.56 -1.24 -23.54
C GLU A 331 -30.23 -0.52 -23.85
N GLN A 332 -30.17 0.82 -23.79
CA GLN A 332 -28.93 1.55 -24.04
C GLN A 332 -27.92 1.42 -22.89
N LEU A 333 -28.37 1.42 -21.63
CA LEU A 333 -27.47 1.23 -20.49
C LEU A 333 -26.94 -0.22 -20.42
N ASP A 334 -27.73 -1.20 -20.90
CA ASP A 334 -27.26 -2.57 -21.07
C ASP A 334 -26.18 -2.70 -22.17
N ARG A 335 -26.34 -1.98 -23.29
CA ARG A 335 -25.26 -1.83 -24.29
C ARG A 335 -24.02 -1.15 -23.74
N ASP A 336 -24.22 -0.10 -22.95
CA ASP A 336 -23.14 0.70 -22.35
C ASP A 336 -22.42 -0.01 -21.19
N ALA A 337 -23.02 -1.10 -20.67
CA ALA A 337 -22.47 -2.02 -19.68
C ALA A 337 -21.52 -3.04 -20.30
N VAL A 338 -20.32 -2.54 -20.56
CA VAL A 338 -19.20 -3.27 -21.17
C VAL A 338 -18.27 -3.92 -20.14
N MET A 339 -17.58 -4.97 -20.59
CA MET A 339 -16.49 -5.65 -19.90
C MET A 339 -15.17 -5.26 -20.59
N ILE A 340 -14.31 -4.54 -19.88
CA ILE A 340 -13.02 -4.08 -20.42
C ILE A 340 -11.93 -5.12 -20.18
N LEU A 341 -11.12 -5.42 -21.20
CA LEU A 341 -10.06 -6.43 -21.14
C LEU A 341 -8.76 -5.93 -21.80
N HIS A 342 -7.62 -6.10 -21.13
CA HIS A 342 -6.30 -6.01 -21.76
C HIS A 342 -6.01 -7.26 -22.60
N MET A 343 -5.10 -7.15 -23.57
CA MET A 343 -4.71 -8.32 -24.38
C MET A 343 -3.85 -9.33 -23.58
N GLY A 344 -3.12 -8.84 -22.58
CA GLY A 344 -2.31 -9.67 -21.66
C GLY A 344 -0.88 -9.89 -22.16
N GLY A 345 -0.21 -10.97 -21.74
CA GLY A 345 1.17 -11.22 -22.16
C GLY A 345 1.33 -11.37 -23.69
N THR A 346 2.49 -10.99 -24.23
CA THR A 346 2.84 -11.25 -25.65
C THR A 346 3.28 -12.69 -25.90
N TYR A 347 3.67 -13.42 -24.85
CA TYR A 347 4.13 -14.81 -24.92
C TYR A 347 5.24 -15.04 -25.96
N GLY A 348 6.11 -14.05 -26.16
CA GLY A 348 7.23 -14.08 -27.11
C GLY A 348 6.88 -13.73 -28.56
N ASP A 349 5.60 -13.65 -28.93
CA ASP A 349 5.15 -13.19 -30.26
C ASP A 349 3.75 -12.57 -30.21
N LYS A 350 3.68 -11.27 -30.54
CA LYS A 350 2.42 -10.53 -30.68
C LYS A 350 1.49 -11.18 -31.71
N GLN A 351 1.99 -11.60 -32.87
CA GLN A 351 1.10 -12.12 -33.94
C GLN A 351 0.48 -13.46 -33.53
N ALA A 352 1.26 -14.42 -33.04
CA ALA A 352 0.73 -15.66 -32.50
C ALA A 352 -0.25 -15.44 -31.33
N THR A 353 -0.06 -14.39 -30.53
CA THR A 353 -1.01 -14.03 -29.46
C THR A 353 -2.32 -13.47 -30.01
N ILE A 354 -2.28 -12.58 -31.01
CA ILE A 354 -3.46 -12.13 -31.75
C ILE A 354 -4.21 -13.33 -32.34
N ASP A 355 -3.51 -14.28 -32.95
CA ASP A 355 -4.14 -15.43 -33.60
C ASP A 355 -4.83 -16.37 -32.58
N ARG A 356 -4.20 -16.63 -31.42
CA ARG A 356 -4.84 -17.35 -30.30
C ARG A 356 -6.02 -16.59 -29.72
N PHE A 357 -5.91 -15.27 -29.57
CA PHE A 357 -7.01 -14.41 -29.13
C PHE A 357 -8.19 -14.52 -30.10
N LYS A 358 -7.96 -14.43 -31.42
CA LYS A 358 -8.98 -14.60 -32.46
C LYS A 358 -9.67 -15.97 -32.38
N GLU A 359 -8.88 -17.05 -32.24
CA GLU A 359 -9.41 -18.41 -32.10
C GLU A 359 -10.31 -18.57 -30.86
N ASN A 360 -9.90 -18.00 -29.72
CA ASN A 360 -10.64 -18.11 -28.47
C ASN A 360 -11.83 -17.13 -28.41
N TYR A 361 -11.70 -15.91 -28.90
CA TYR A 361 -12.78 -14.94 -29.06
C TYR A 361 -13.92 -15.51 -29.91
N ALA A 362 -13.61 -16.27 -30.97
CA ALA A 362 -14.62 -16.94 -31.79
C ALA A 362 -15.51 -17.91 -30.97
N LYS A 363 -14.98 -18.52 -29.90
CA LYS A 363 -15.67 -19.48 -29.02
C LYS A 363 -16.56 -18.82 -27.96
N LEU A 364 -16.39 -17.51 -27.68
CA LEU A 364 -17.18 -16.78 -26.68
C LEU A 364 -18.67 -16.71 -27.07
N SER A 365 -19.54 -16.59 -26.07
CA SER A 365 -20.98 -16.40 -26.29
C SER A 365 -21.25 -15.06 -26.98
N ASP A 366 -22.36 -14.95 -27.72
CA ASP A 366 -22.77 -13.69 -28.33
C ASP A 366 -23.08 -12.60 -27.29
N SER A 367 -23.39 -12.98 -26.04
CA SER A 367 -23.61 -12.02 -24.96
C SER A 367 -22.30 -11.41 -24.47
N ILE A 368 -21.29 -12.24 -24.22
CA ILE A 368 -19.93 -11.78 -23.93
C ILE A 368 -19.41 -10.92 -25.10
N LYS A 369 -19.53 -11.37 -26.35
CA LYS A 369 -19.11 -10.61 -27.54
C LYS A 369 -19.82 -9.26 -27.71
N ARG A 370 -21.07 -9.11 -27.26
CA ARG A 370 -21.76 -7.80 -27.26
C ARG A 370 -21.14 -6.82 -26.28
N ARG A 371 -20.73 -7.29 -25.09
CA ARG A 371 -20.19 -6.46 -24.00
C ARG A 371 -18.68 -6.27 -24.01
N LEU A 372 -17.92 -7.20 -24.59
CA LEU A 372 -16.46 -7.16 -24.58
C LEU A 372 -15.93 -5.95 -25.37
N VAL A 373 -15.02 -5.21 -24.73
CA VAL A 373 -14.20 -4.15 -25.31
C VAL A 373 -12.74 -4.41 -24.94
N LEU A 374 -11.80 -4.04 -25.83
CA LEU A 374 -10.37 -4.17 -25.57
C LEU A 374 -9.79 -2.84 -25.12
N GLU A 375 -8.68 -2.88 -24.38
CA GLU A 375 -7.96 -1.71 -23.89
C GLU A 375 -6.45 -1.85 -24.15
N ASN A 376 -5.81 -0.75 -24.55
CA ASN A 376 -4.35 -0.69 -24.61
C ASN A 376 -3.74 -0.72 -23.20
N ASP A 377 -2.74 -1.58 -23.01
CA ASP A 377 -2.08 -1.76 -21.72
C ASP A 377 -0.75 -1.00 -21.63
N ASP A 378 -0.11 -1.14 -20.47
CA ASP A 378 0.97 -0.33 -19.95
C ASP A 378 2.34 -1.04 -20.06
N VAL A 379 2.36 -2.21 -20.72
CA VAL A 379 3.53 -3.09 -20.88
C VAL A 379 3.80 -3.41 -22.34
N ALA A 380 2.78 -3.80 -23.12
CA ALA A 380 3.01 -4.54 -24.36
C ALA A 380 2.13 -4.15 -25.55
N TRP A 381 0.89 -3.72 -25.32
CA TRP A 381 -0.12 -3.59 -26.37
C TRP A 381 -0.60 -2.15 -26.54
N SER A 382 -0.03 -1.49 -27.55
CA SER A 382 -0.37 -0.12 -27.90
C SER A 382 -1.72 -0.01 -28.60
N VAL A 383 -2.22 1.23 -28.70
CA VAL A 383 -3.37 1.59 -29.56
C VAL A 383 -3.14 1.13 -31.01
N HIS A 384 -1.89 1.18 -31.50
CA HIS A 384 -1.52 0.81 -32.86
C HIS A 384 -1.58 -0.71 -33.09
N ASP A 385 -1.23 -1.51 -32.08
CA ASP A 385 -1.36 -2.98 -32.12
C ASP A 385 -2.84 -3.43 -32.09
N LEU A 386 -3.63 -2.83 -31.20
CA LEU A 386 -4.98 -3.32 -30.89
C LEU A 386 -6.08 -2.78 -31.82
N LEU A 387 -5.95 -1.55 -32.34
CA LEU A 387 -6.99 -0.95 -33.19
C LEU A 387 -7.31 -1.78 -34.46
N PRO A 388 -6.33 -2.33 -35.20
CA PRO A 388 -6.63 -3.22 -36.34
C PRO A 388 -7.41 -4.48 -35.94
N VAL A 389 -7.05 -5.10 -34.80
CA VAL A 389 -7.73 -6.29 -34.26
C VAL A 389 -9.16 -5.94 -33.84
N CYS A 390 -9.36 -4.76 -33.26
CA CYS A 390 -10.66 -4.21 -32.88
C CYS A 390 -11.57 -3.95 -34.08
N GLU A 391 -11.03 -3.36 -35.15
CA GLU A 391 -11.75 -3.11 -36.42
C GLU A 391 -12.17 -4.43 -37.10
N GLU A 392 -11.27 -5.42 -37.14
CA GLU A 392 -11.47 -6.76 -37.73
C GLU A 392 -12.52 -7.57 -36.95
N LEU A 393 -12.32 -7.77 -35.64
CA LEU A 393 -13.20 -8.60 -34.79
C LEU A 393 -14.49 -7.90 -34.38
N ASN A 394 -14.67 -6.64 -34.77
CA ASN A 394 -15.75 -5.78 -34.31
C ASN A 394 -15.80 -5.72 -32.77
N ILE A 395 -14.70 -5.28 -32.17
CA ILE A 395 -14.56 -5.04 -30.73
C ILE A 395 -14.28 -3.54 -30.55
N PRO A 396 -14.99 -2.82 -29.66
CA PRO A 396 -14.65 -1.43 -29.36
C PRO A 396 -13.30 -1.33 -28.64
N LEU A 397 -12.48 -0.36 -29.04
CA LEU A 397 -11.22 -0.05 -28.34
C LEU A 397 -11.47 1.06 -27.31
N VAL A 398 -11.28 0.74 -26.03
CA VAL A 398 -11.07 1.73 -24.97
C VAL A 398 -9.65 2.27 -25.14
N LEU A 399 -9.55 3.58 -25.36
CA LEU A 399 -8.29 4.29 -25.22
C LEU A 399 -8.04 4.58 -23.74
N ASP A 400 -6.90 4.15 -23.23
CA ASP A 400 -6.29 4.69 -22.01
C ASP A 400 -5.10 5.59 -22.40
N TYR A 401 -5.13 6.83 -21.92
CA TYR A 401 -4.11 7.84 -22.23
C TYR A 401 -2.82 7.64 -21.42
N HIS A 402 -2.90 7.10 -20.21
CA HIS A 402 -1.75 6.88 -19.35
C HIS A 402 -0.93 5.70 -19.87
N HIS A 403 -1.57 4.55 -20.07
CA HIS A 403 -0.99 3.35 -20.66
C HIS A 403 -0.32 3.63 -22.02
N HIS A 404 -1.00 4.36 -22.92
CA HIS A 404 -0.41 4.75 -24.21
C HIS A 404 0.86 5.60 -24.04
N ASN A 405 0.86 6.52 -23.07
CA ASN A 405 1.99 7.41 -22.80
C ASN A 405 3.19 6.74 -22.09
N ILE A 406 3.11 5.44 -21.74
CA ILE A 406 4.21 4.74 -21.08
C ILE A 406 4.80 3.57 -21.87
N ILE A 407 4.17 3.16 -22.98
CA ILE A 407 4.78 2.19 -23.89
C ILE A 407 5.98 2.85 -24.60
N PHE A 408 7.17 2.31 -24.35
CA PHE A 408 8.42 2.75 -24.97
C PHE A 408 8.66 2.04 -26.31
N ASP A 409 7.94 2.45 -27.35
CA ASP A 409 8.21 2.02 -28.73
C ASP A 409 8.82 3.20 -29.53
N PRO A 410 9.95 3.03 -30.24
CA PRO A 410 10.58 4.11 -31.03
C PRO A 410 9.71 4.74 -32.12
N SER A 411 8.60 4.09 -32.49
CA SER A 411 7.60 4.59 -33.45
C SER A 411 6.41 5.31 -32.81
N ILE A 412 6.26 5.23 -31.48
CA ILE A 412 5.20 5.86 -30.69
C ILE A 412 5.75 7.12 -30.02
N ARG A 413 4.94 8.19 -29.94
CA ARG A 413 5.41 9.51 -29.49
C ARG A 413 4.65 9.94 -28.24
N GLU A 414 5.36 10.02 -27.10
CA GLU A 414 4.84 10.49 -25.81
C GLU A 414 3.89 11.72 -25.92
N GLY A 415 2.71 11.59 -25.31
CA GLY A 415 1.61 12.55 -25.39
C GLY A 415 0.61 12.21 -26.49
N SER A 416 -0.49 12.94 -26.56
CA SER A 416 -1.67 12.58 -27.36
C SER A 416 -1.57 12.78 -28.89
N LYS A 417 -0.44 13.22 -29.46
CA LYS A 417 -0.39 13.72 -30.85
C LYS A 417 -0.53 12.63 -31.91
N ASP A 418 0.03 11.45 -31.66
CA ASP A 418 -0.02 10.28 -32.53
C ASP A 418 -1.41 9.61 -32.55
N ILE A 419 -2.09 9.60 -31.40
CA ILE A 419 -3.42 9.00 -31.24
C ILE A 419 -4.59 9.90 -31.64
N ILE A 420 -4.41 11.22 -31.72
CA ILE A 420 -5.47 12.15 -32.17
C ILE A 420 -5.99 11.77 -33.57
N ASP A 421 -5.09 11.44 -34.51
CA ASP A 421 -5.47 11.03 -35.87
C ASP A 421 -6.18 9.65 -35.92
N LEU A 422 -6.17 8.90 -34.80
CA LEU A 422 -6.87 7.63 -34.66
C LEU A 422 -8.28 7.77 -34.04
N TYR A 423 -8.65 8.93 -33.49
CA TYR A 423 -9.91 9.08 -32.74
C TYR A 423 -11.17 8.72 -33.54
N ASP A 424 -11.24 9.09 -34.82
CA ASP A 424 -12.38 8.74 -35.68
C ASP A 424 -12.47 7.22 -35.94
N ARG A 425 -11.32 6.55 -36.08
CA ARG A 425 -11.25 5.08 -36.21
C ARG A 425 -11.69 4.39 -34.91
N ILE A 426 -11.16 4.83 -33.77
CA ILE A 426 -11.56 4.34 -32.44
C ILE A 426 -13.08 4.54 -32.28
N LYS A 427 -13.60 5.75 -32.51
CA LYS A 427 -15.04 6.07 -32.43
C LYS A 427 -15.91 5.21 -33.35
N ALA A 428 -15.42 4.84 -34.54
CA ALA A 428 -16.13 3.95 -35.45
C ALA A 428 -16.35 2.55 -34.83
N THR A 429 -15.38 2.01 -34.06
CA THR A 429 -15.53 0.71 -33.39
C THR A 429 -16.68 0.68 -32.37
N TRP A 430 -16.89 1.76 -31.62
CA TRP A 430 -18.02 1.94 -30.70
C TRP A 430 -19.34 2.15 -31.43
N THR A 431 -19.33 3.06 -32.41
CA THR A 431 -20.51 3.42 -33.22
C THR A 431 -21.11 2.20 -33.92
N LYS A 432 -20.25 1.29 -34.43
CA LYS A 432 -20.65 0.04 -35.11
C LYS A 432 -21.38 -0.95 -34.20
N LYS A 433 -21.20 -0.89 -32.87
CA LYS A 433 -22.00 -1.66 -31.89
C LYS A 433 -23.18 -0.88 -31.29
N GLY A 434 -23.32 0.42 -31.55
CA GLY A 434 -24.32 1.27 -30.90
C GLY A 434 -24.09 1.47 -29.40
N ILE A 435 -22.83 1.39 -28.96
CA ILE A 435 -22.40 1.58 -27.57
C ILE A 435 -21.89 3.01 -27.41
N THR A 436 -22.27 3.70 -26.33
CA THR A 436 -21.73 5.02 -25.99
C THR A 436 -20.23 4.90 -25.74
N GLN A 437 -19.41 5.64 -26.48
CA GLN A 437 -17.95 5.57 -26.35
C GLN A 437 -17.51 5.93 -24.92
N LYS A 438 -16.44 5.27 -24.45
CA LYS A 438 -15.73 5.67 -23.23
C LYS A 438 -14.21 5.64 -23.43
N MET A 439 -13.49 6.34 -22.57
CA MET A 439 -12.02 6.27 -22.45
C MET A 439 -11.63 6.16 -20.96
N HIS A 440 -10.42 5.68 -20.67
CA HIS A 440 -9.82 5.77 -19.34
C HIS A 440 -8.83 6.95 -19.30
N TYR A 441 -8.70 7.60 -18.15
CA TYR A 441 -7.78 8.72 -17.98
C TYR A 441 -7.17 8.74 -16.58
N SER A 442 -5.85 8.84 -16.54
CA SER A 442 -5.04 9.05 -15.36
C SER A 442 -3.74 9.78 -15.74
N GLU A 443 -2.98 10.18 -14.72
CA GLU A 443 -1.70 10.88 -14.87
C GLU A 443 -0.62 10.15 -14.03
N GLN A 444 0.64 10.24 -14.45
CA GLN A 444 1.80 9.73 -13.69
C GLN A 444 1.95 10.45 -12.34
N THR A 445 2.58 9.81 -11.35
CA THR A 445 3.09 10.50 -10.17
C THR A 445 4.14 11.56 -10.58
N SER A 446 4.23 12.67 -9.84
CA SER A 446 5.12 13.79 -10.18
C SER A 446 6.61 13.46 -10.10
N SER A 447 6.98 12.40 -9.37
CA SER A 447 8.34 11.87 -9.24
C SER A 447 8.65 10.72 -10.22
N ALA A 448 7.80 10.45 -11.21
CA ALA A 448 7.96 9.29 -12.10
C ALA A 448 9.12 9.42 -13.10
N VAL A 449 10.31 9.00 -12.69
CA VAL A 449 11.53 8.99 -13.52
C VAL A 449 11.65 7.67 -14.31
N THR A 450 11.64 6.52 -13.63
CA THR A 450 11.88 5.19 -14.21
C THR A 450 10.66 4.63 -14.99
N PRO A 451 10.83 3.63 -15.87
CA PRO A 451 9.71 2.91 -16.48
C PRO A 451 8.73 2.31 -15.47
N ARG A 452 9.22 1.79 -14.33
CA ARG A 452 8.40 1.20 -13.26
C ARG A 452 7.62 2.28 -12.50
N ASP A 453 8.22 3.45 -12.23
CA ASP A 453 7.49 4.57 -11.60
C ASP A 453 6.44 5.19 -12.53
N ARG A 454 6.67 5.17 -13.84
CA ARG A 454 5.71 5.68 -14.84
C ARG A 454 4.40 4.88 -14.89
N ARG A 455 4.37 3.65 -14.37
CA ARG A 455 3.13 2.86 -14.15
C ARG A 455 2.32 3.31 -12.92
N LYS A 456 2.92 4.10 -12.02
CA LYS A 456 2.26 4.52 -10.77
C LYS A 456 1.24 5.62 -11.05
N HIS A 457 -0.03 5.30 -10.81
CA HIS A 457 -1.15 6.23 -10.87
C HIS A 457 -1.04 7.34 -9.82
N SER A 458 -1.27 8.59 -10.24
CA SER A 458 -1.37 9.74 -9.35
C SER A 458 -2.57 9.67 -8.39
N ALA A 459 -2.47 10.41 -7.28
CA ALA A 459 -3.55 10.60 -6.32
C ALA A 459 -4.83 11.14 -6.98
N ARG A 460 -4.64 12.22 -7.76
CA ARG A 460 -5.65 12.97 -8.51
C ARG A 460 -5.06 13.49 -9.81
N VAL A 461 -5.91 13.67 -10.81
CA VAL A 461 -5.54 14.19 -12.13
C VAL A 461 -5.77 15.70 -12.22
N LYS A 462 -4.86 16.41 -12.87
CA LYS A 462 -4.84 17.89 -12.94
C LYS A 462 -5.56 18.44 -14.19
N SER A 463 -5.71 17.65 -15.25
CA SER A 463 -6.24 18.11 -16.54
C SER A 463 -7.36 17.22 -17.10
N LEU A 464 -7.86 17.58 -18.29
CA LEU A 464 -8.75 16.76 -19.10
C LEU A 464 -8.03 16.38 -20.40
N PRO A 465 -8.16 15.13 -20.89
CA PRO A 465 -7.59 14.73 -22.18
C PRO A 465 -8.30 15.42 -23.35
N PRO A 466 -7.68 15.49 -24.54
CA PRO A 466 -8.21 16.19 -25.71
C PRO A 466 -9.29 15.37 -26.44
N CYS A 467 -10.34 14.98 -25.72
CA CYS A 467 -11.43 14.16 -26.21
C CYS A 467 -12.63 15.02 -26.69
N ALA A 468 -13.70 14.35 -27.13
CA ALA A 468 -14.95 15.04 -27.43
C ALA A 468 -15.64 15.54 -26.12
N PRO A 469 -16.27 16.72 -26.09
CA PRO A 469 -16.93 17.24 -24.88
C PRO A 469 -18.06 16.35 -24.31
N ASP A 470 -18.59 15.42 -25.11
CA ASP A 470 -19.62 14.44 -24.75
C ASP A 470 -19.07 13.04 -24.40
N MET A 471 -17.75 12.90 -24.24
CA MET A 471 -17.09 11.62 -23.89
C MET A 471 -17.39 11.16 -22.47
N ASP A 472 -17.69 9.87 -22.27
CA ASP A 472 -17.67 9.27 -20.93
C ASP A 472 -16.22 8.93 -20.53
N LEU A 473 -15.68 9.61 -19.52
CA LEU A 473 -14.35 9.35 -18.97
C LEU A 473 -14.45 8.64 -17.63
N MET A 474 -13.69 7.55 -17.51
CA MET A 474 -13.44 6.85 -16.26
C MET A 474 -12.07 7.28 -15.75
N ILE A 475 -12.03 7.87 -14.55
CA ILE A 475 -10.82 8.42 -13.93
C ILE A 475 -10.15 7.33 -13.09
N GLU A 476 -8.95 6.91 -13.52
CA GLU A 476 -8.15 5.82 -12.91
C GLU A 476 -7.13 6.40 -11.90
N ALA A 477 -7.61 7.13 -10.90
CA ALA A 477 -6.77 7.74 -9.87
C ALA A 477 -6.83 6.96 -8.54
N LYS A 478 -5.87 7.18 -7.63
CA LYS A 478 -5.92 6.55 -6.29
C LYS A 478 -7.16 7.00 -5.52
N ASP A 479 -7.48 8.31 -5.51
CA ASP A 479 -8.54 8.91 -4.68
C ASP A 479 -9.98 8.75 -5.22
N LYS A 480 -10.19 7.93 -6.25
CA LYS A 480 -11.51 7.56 -6.78
C LYS A 480 -12.42 8.78 -7.06
N GLU A 481 -13.49 8.99 -6.30
CA GLU A 481 -14.42 10.09 -6.51
C GLU A 481 -13.85 11.47 -6.18
N GLN A 482 -12.80 11.59 -5.34
CA GLN A 482 -12.21 12.91 -5.06
C GLN A 482 -11.52 13.49 -6.29
N ALA A 483 -10.87 12.66 -7.10
CA ALA A 483 -10.27 13.07 -8.36
C ALA A 483 -11.33 13.58 -9.36
N VAL A 484 -12.52 12.95 -9.37
CA VAL A 484 -13.67 13.43 -10.13
C VAL A 484 -14.16 14.78 -9.61
N PHE A 485 -14.29 14.94 -8.29
CA PHE A 485 -14.69 16.22 -7.67
C PHE A 485 -13.67 17.34 -7.90
N GLU A 486 -12.37 17.05 -7.91
CA GLU A 486 -11.34 18.04 -8.22
C GLU A 486 -11.45 18.52 -9.68
N LEU A 487 -11.58 17.61 -10.66
CA LEU A 487 -11.83 17.99 -12.06
C LEU A 487 -13.12 18.82 -12.20
N MET A 488 -14.20 18.39 -11.55
CA MET A 488 -15.47 19.13 -11.55
C MET A 488 -15.29 20.54 -10.99
N ARG A 489 -14.56 20.71 -9.90
CA ARG A 489 -14.28 22.01 -9.26
C ARG A 489 -13.37 22.90 -10.11
N THR A 490 -12.25 22.36 -10.59
CA THR A 490 -11.23 23.06 -11.38
C THR A 490 -11.79 23.61 -12.69
N PHE A 491 -12.56 22.80 -13.42
CA PHE A 491 -13.14 23.20 -14.71
C PHE A 491 -14.61 23.67 -14.63
N LYS A 492 -15.18 23.75 -13.42
CA LYS A 492 -16.58 24.14 -13.14
C LYS A 492 -17.60 23.33 -13.95
N LEU A 493 -17.39 22.01 -14.00
CA LEU A 493 -18.21 21.07 -14.75
C LEU A 493 -19.62 20.93 -14.15
N PRO A 494 -20.65 20.51 -14.91
CA PRO A 494 -22.02 20.43 -14.40
C PRO A 494 -22.14 19.65 -13.08
N GLY A 495 -22.65 20.31 -12.03
CA GLY A 495 -22.79 19.74 -10.69
C GLY A 495 -21.62 20.00 -9.72
N TRP A 496 -20.58 20.74 -10.12
CA TRP A 496 -19.43 21.08 -9.26
C TRP A 496 -19.80 21.74 -7.92
N ASP A 497 -20.97 22.36 -7.85
CA ASP A 497 -21.48 23.06 -6.68
C ASP A 497 -22.23 22.15 -5.67
N THR A 498 -22.63 20.95 -6.11
CA THR A 498 -23.46 20.03 -5.31
C THR A 498 -22.73 19.44 -4.10
N PHE A 499 -21.40 19.33 -4.18
CA PHE A 499 -20.54 18.80 -3.12
C PHE A 499 -19.78 19.88 -2.34
N ASN A 500 -20.13 21.17 -2.49
CA ASN A 500 -19.51 22.28 -1.74
C ASN A 500 -19.62 22.16 -0.20
N ASN A 501 -20.57 21.35 0.31
CA ASN A 501 -20.75 21.08 1.73
C ASN A 501 -20.11 19.76 2.19
N ILE A 502 -19.46 19.02 1.29
CA ILE A 502 -18.64 17.85 1.65
C ILE A 502 -17.24 18.37 1.98
N VAL A 503 -16.72 17.99 3.14
CA VAL A 503 -15.30 18.18 3.46
C VAL A 503 -14.52 17.22 2.57
N PRO A 504 -13.59 17.69 1.71
CA PRO A 504 -12.75 16.81 0.90
C PRO A 504 -12.10 15.73 1.78
N TYR A 505 -12.10 14.49 1.33
CA TYR A 505 -11.32 13.43 1.98
C TYR A 505 -9.84 13.71 1.67
N GLU A 506 -9.16 14.30 2.65
CA GLU A 506 -7.71 14.45 2.66
C GLU A 506 -7.12 13.09 3.05
N ARG A 507 -6.24 12.52 2.21
CA ARG A 507 -5.50 11.32 2.61
C ARG A 507 -4.45 11.71 3.68
N PRO A 508 -4.07 10.81 4.60
CA PRO A 508 -3.00 11.09 5.57
C PRO A 508 -1.68 11.53 4.91
N ASP A 509 -1.37 10.99 3.73
CA ASP A 509 -0.17 11.26 2.92
C ASP A 509 -0.32 12.43 1.92
N GLU A 510 -1.38 13.25 1.97
CA GLU A 510 -1.45 14.52 1.23
C GLU A 510 -0.97 15.71 2.09
N SER A 511 -0.06 16.53 1.55
CA SER A 511 0.40 17.75 2.23
C SER A 511 -0.73 18.78 2.39
N ARG A 512 -0.95 19.22 3.65
CA ARG A 512 -2.05 20.11 4.05
C ARG A 512 -1.83 21.55 3.59
N LYS A 513 -2.63 22.04 2.63
CA LYS A 513 -2.60 23.45 2.17
C LYS A 513 -2.99 24.44 3.26
N ALA A 514 -2.10 25.40 3.55
CA ALA A 514 -2.28 26.35 4.65
C ALA A 514 -3.51 27.30 4.52
N VAL A 515 -4.46 27.20 5.44
CA VAL A 515 -5.66 28.08 5.50
C VAL A 515 -5.31 29.45 6.11
N LYS A 516 -5.26 30.49 5.27
CA LYS A 516 -4.91 31.88 5.65
C LYS A 516 -5.85 32.49 6.72
N LYS A 517 -5.41 32.52 7.98
CA LYS A 517 -6.09 33.22 9.10
C LYS A 517 -5.98 34.75 8.94
N LYS A 518 -7.11 35.46 9.06
CA LYS A 518 -7.13 36.94 9.17
C LYS A 518 -6.74 37.37 10.58
N ALA A 519 -5.89 38.40 10.68
CA ALA A 519 -5.38 38.92 11.95
C ALA A 519 -6.47 39.53 12.86
N LYS A 520 -6.54 39.07 14.13
CA LYS A 520 -7.35 39.72 15.19
C LYS A 520 -6.55 40.85 15.85
N LYS A 521 -7.15 42.04 15.96
CA LYS A 521 -6.60 43.16 16.75
C LYS A 521 -6.73 42.85 18.25
N GLY A 522 -5.64 43.03 19.00
CA GLY A 522 -5.63 42.83 20.45
C GLY A 522 -6.43 43.88 21.23
N ARG A 523 -6.84 43.53 22.46
CA ARG A 523 -7.42 44.47 23.42
C ARG A 523 -6.94 44.18 24.84
N LYS A 524 -6.82 45.24 25.64
CA LYS A 524 -6.06 45.30 26.90
C LYS A 524 -6.74 44.61 28.08
N ALA A 525 -5.90 44.18 29.03
CA ALA A 525 -6.27 43.69 30.34
C ALA A 525 -6.95 44.75 31.24
N ASN A 526 -7.64 44.27 32.28
CA ASN A 526 -7.80 44.87 33.59
C ASN A 526 -7.97 43.71 34.60
N GLY A 527 -7.25 43.73 35.72
CA GLY A 527 -7.42 42.75 36.81
C GLY A 527 -8.14 43.35 38.02
N VAL A 528 -8.21 42.58 39.12
CA VAL A 528 -7.89 42.98 40.52
C VAL A 528 -8.25 41.85 41.51
N ASN A 529 -7.22 41.37 42.21
CA ASN A 529 -7.06 40.90 43.60
C ASN A 529 -8.06 39.97 44.34
N GLY A 530 -7.45 39.04 45.09
CA GLY A 530 -7.83 38.61 46.45
C GLY A 530 -8.13 37.11 46.60
N GLU A 531 -7.67 36.35 47.60
CA GLU A 531 -6.67 36.56 48.68
C GLU A 531 -5.96 35.22 48.97
N VAL A 532 -5.01 35.17 49.92
CA VAL A 532 -4.07 34.05 50.17
C VAL A 532 -4.46 33.23 51.41
N GLU A 533 -4.31 31.90 51.36
CA GLU A 533 -3.94 31.09 52.53
C GLU A 533 -2.80 30.12 52.14
N ASP A 534 -1.80 30.00 53.01
CA ASP A 534 -0.63 29.12 52.83
C ASP A 534 -0.96 27.68 53.27
N ASP A 535 -0.56 26.70 52.46
CA ASP A 535 -0.33 25.33 52.96
C ASP A 535 0.93 24.74 52.28
N ILE A 536 1.76 24.06 53.07
CA ILE A 536 3.10 23.62 52.63
C ILE A 536 2.98 22.36 51.78
N GLN A 537 2.88 22.52 50.46
CA GLN A 537 2.96 21.39 49.53
C GLN A 537 4.41 20.94 49.28
N VAL A 538 4.65 19.66 49.53
CA VAL A 538 5.73 18.87 48.94
C VAL A 538 5.65 19.02 47.42
N PRO A 539 6.76 19.20 46.68
CA PRO A 539 6.71 19.47 45.24
C PRO A 539 5.93 18.37 44.52
N GLU A 540 4.83 18.77 43.87
CA GLU A 540 3.98 17.87 43.12
C GLU A 540 4.80 17.18 42.03
N LYS A 541 4.63 15.86 41.89
CA LYS A 541 5.09 15.15 40.70
C LYS A 541 4.46 15.84 39.50
N ILE A 542 5.26 16.19 38.50
CA ILE A 542 4.77 16.58 37.17
C ILE A 542 4.17 15.31 36.55
N SER A 543 2.92 14.98 36.89
CA SER A 543 2.18 13.91 36.24
C SER A 543 1.73 14.42 34.88
N LEU A 544 2.01 13.66 33.81
CA LEU A 544 1.30 13.82 32.55
C LEU A 544 -0.21 13.69 32.85
N PRO A 545 -1.02 14.74 32.66
CA PRO A 545 -2.46 14.64 32.92
C PRO A 545 -3.05 13.50 32.10
N ASP A 546 -3.96 12.73 32.69
CA ASP A 546 -4.65 11.59 32.07
C ASP A 546 -3.76 10.36 31.74
N ALA A 547 -2.46 10.37 32.06
CA ALA A 547 -1.63 9.15 32.00
C ALA A 547 -1.95 8.20 33.16
N THR A 548 -2.04 6.89 32.88
CA THR A 548 -2.31 5.85 33.89
C THR A 548 -1.18 4.82 33.92
N PHE A 549 -0.92 4.25 35.11
CA PHE A 549 0.09 3.21 35.32
C PHE A 549 -0.44 2.19 36.31
N SER A 550 -0.24 0.89 36.04
CA SER A 550 -0.59 -0.18 36.96
C SER A 550 0.36 -0.21 38.16
N ASP A 551 -0.18 -0.42 39.37
CA ASP A 551 0.63 -0.65 40.57
C ASP A 551 1.41 -1.99 40.51
N ALA A 552 1.06 -2.88 39.57
CA ALA A 552 1.71 -4.17 39.35
C ALA A 552 3.03 -4.08 38.55
N ILE A 553 3.44 -2.90 38.07
CA ILE A 553 4.65 -2.73 37.24
C ILE A 553 5.66 -1.78 37.87
N LYS A 554 6.95 -1.94 37.53
CA LYS A 554 8.03 -1.09 38.03
C LYS A 554 9.16 -0.89 37.01
N ILE A 555 9.55 0.37 36.82
CA ILE A 555 10.79 0.72 36.10
C ILE A 555 12.00 0.29 36.94
N VAL A 556 12.93 -0.42 36.31
CA VAL A 556 14.19 -0.89 36.91
C VAL A 556 15.38 -0.56 36.00
N ASP A 557 16.56 -0.48 36.62
CA ASP A 557 17.85 -0.32 35.93
C ASP A 557 18.42 -1.72 35.65
N LEU A 558 18.68 -2.01 34.38
CA LEU A 558 19.06 -3.33 33.85
C LEU A 558 20.37 -3.25 33.04
N ARG A 559 21.12 -2.16 33.22
CA ARG A 559 22.43 -1.94 32.58
C ARG A 559 23.50 -2.94 33.02
N ASP A 560 23.31 -3.61 34.15
CA ASP A 560 24.16 -4.71 34.62
C ASP A 560 24.15 -5.92 33.67
N ARG A 561 23.07 -6.10 32.91
CA ARG A 561 22.93 -7.09 31.82
C ARG A 561 22.85 -6.47 30.42
N ASN A 562 23.30 -5.23 30.25
CA ASN A 562 23.27 -4.43 29.02
C ASN A 562 21.87 -4.15 28.43
N ALA A 563 20.80 -4.16 29.25
CA ALA A 563 19.41 -3.95 28.82
C ALA A 563 18.83 -2.59 29.30
N GLY A 564 19.65 -1.53 29.29
CA GLY A 564 19.19 -0.16 29.57
C GLY A 564 18.40 0.00 30.88
N ARG A 565 17.30 0.74 30.82
CA ARG A 565 16.21 0.63 31.81
C ARG A 565 15.07 -0.15 31.16
N GLY A 566 14.31 -0.87 31.96
CA GLY A 566 13.15 -1.62 31.50
C GLY A 566 12.06 -1.65 32.56
N ILE A 567 10.96 -2.34 32.26
CA ILE A 567 9.81 -2.51 33.16
C ILE A 567 9.74 -3.97 33.58
N ILE A 568 9.56 -4.24 34.88
CA ILE A 568 9.29 -5.59 35.40
C ILE A 568 7.92 -5.65 36.08
N ALA A 569 7.33 -6.84 36.09
CA ALA A 569 6.17 -7.16 36.89
C ALA A 569 6.54 -7.31 38.38
N LEU A 570 5.77 -6.73 39.29
CA LEU A 570 5.92 -6.86 40.74
C LEU A 570 5.12 -8.04 41.32
N GLU A 571 4.05 -8.41 40.64
CA GLU A 571 3.17 -9.55 40.94
C GLU A 571 2.81 -10.29 39.64
N ASP A 572 2.07 -11.40 39.72
CA ASP A 572 1.64 -12.14 38.53
C ASP A 572 0.55 -11.34 37.80
N ILE A 573 0.86 -10.85 36.61
CA ILE A 573 -0.06 -10.07 35.76
C ILE A 573 -0.80 -11.03 34.81
N PRO A 574 -2.14 -10.99 34.72
CA PRO A 574 -2.89 -11.75 33.72
C PRO A 574 -2.58 -11.33 32.28
N ALA A 575 -3.02 -12.13 31.30
CA ALA A 575 -3.11 -11.69 29.90
C ALA A 575 -4.17 -10.58 29.74
N GLU A 576 -4.14 -9.86 28.62
CA GLU A 576 -5.09 -8.79 28.25
C GLU A 576 -5.20 -7.67 29.31
N THR A 577 -4.16 -7.48 30.14
CA THR A 577 -4.14 -6.48 31.21
C THR A 577 -3.49 -5.21 30.73
N THR A 578 -4.21 -4.09 30.78
CA THR A 578 -3.63 -2.75 30.58
C THR A 578 -2.57 -2.46 31.64
N LEU A 579 -1.35 -2.23 31.18
CA LEU A 579 -0.17 -1.97 32.01
C LEU A 579 -0.02 -0.46 32.28
N PHE A 580 -0.21 0.35 31.25
CA PHE A 580 -0.22 1.81 31.32
C PHE A 580 -0.85 2.42 30.05
N THR A 581 -1.31 3.67 30.16
CA THR A 581 -1.86 4.46 29.04
C THR A 581 -1.20 5.84 29.01
N ILE A 582 -0.77 6.27 27.83
CA ILE A 582 -0.12 7.56 27.58
C ILE A 582 -1.00 8.40 26.64
N PRO A 583 -1.49 9.58 27.04
CA PRO A 583 -2.33 10.42 26.18
C PRO A 583 -1.49 11.06 25.06
N ARG A 584 -2.05 11.18 23.86
CA ARG A 584 -1.36 11.73 22.67
C ARG A 584 -0.83 13.16 22.88
N LYS A 585 -1.48 13.94 23.74
CA LYS A 585 -1.03 15.30 24.15
C LYS A 585 0.31 15.32 24.92
N GLY A 586 0.73 14.17 25.45
CA GLY A 586 2.01 13.96 26.14
C GLY A 586 3.17 13.55 25.23
N ILE A 587 2.90 13.15 23.98
CA ILE A 587 3.90 12.72 23.00
C ILE A 587 4.65 13.93 22.44
N ILE A 588 5.96 13.84 22.18
CA ILE A 588 6.71 14.89 21.48
C ILE A 588 6.58 14.68 19.97
N ASN A 589 5.91 15.60 19.28
CA ASN A 589 5.81 15.63 17.82
C ASN A 589 5.59 17.07 17.31
N VAL A 590 5.34 17.20 16.00
CA VAL A 590 5.09 18.50 15.31
C VAL A 590 3.82 19.20 15.82
N GLU A 591 2.80 18.46 16.23
CA GLU A 591 1.52 19.05 16.68
C GLU A 591 1.55 19.51 18.15
N THR A 592 2.33 18.81 19.01
CA THR A 592 2.35 19.06 20.46
C THR A 592 3.41 20.05 20.92
N SER A 593 4.46 20.32 20.13
CA SER A 593 5.47 21.34 20.42
C SER A 593 5.01 22.74 20.02
N GLU A 594 5.57 23.76 20.69
CA GLU A 594 5.35 25.16 20.32
C GLU A 594 6.32 25.64 19.22
N LEU A 595 7.36 24.88 18.86
CA LEU A 595 8.36 25.33 17.88
C LEU A 595 7.76 25.65 16.50
N PRO A 596 6.90 24.82 15.87
CA PRO A 596 6.32 25.13 14.56
C PRO A 596 5.44 26.38 14.58
N LYS A 597 4.93 26.79 15.74
CA LYS A 597 4.17 28.04 15.93
C LYS A 597 5.08 29.26 16.07
N LYS A 598 6.33 29.07 16.53
CA LYS A 598 7.35 30.11 16.68
C LYS A 598 8.13 30.37 15.39
N ILE A 599 8.41 29.32 14.60
CA ILE A 599 9.14 29.40 13.33
C ILE A 599 8.38 28.71 12.17
N PRO A 600 7.14 29.16 11.85
CA PRO A 600 6.29 28.49 10.86
C PRO A 600 6.96 28.35 9.50
N ASP A 601 7.75 29.34 9.07
CA ASP A 601 8.46 29.34 7.79
C ASP A 601 9.51 28.21 7.64
N ALA A 602 9.89 27.52 8.73
CA ALA A 602 10.78 26.37 8.70
C ALA A 602 10.03 25.02 8.62
N PHE A 603 8.77 24.99 9.05
CA PHE A 603 7.87 23.83 9.02
C PHE A 603 6.81 23.96 7.90
N ASP A 604 7.04 24.86 6.94
CA ASP A 604 6.16 25.10 5.81
C ASP A 604 6.45 24.07 4.70
N LEU A 605 5.74 22.94 4.75
CA LEU A 605 5.81 21.86 3.75
C LEU A 605 5.31 22.29 2.36
N ASP A 606 4.68 23.48 2.23
CA ASP A 606 4.29 24.07 0.94
C ASP A 606 5.42 24.92 0.30
N LYS A 607 6.60 25.05 0.94
CA LYS A 607 7.77 25.69 0.31
C LYS A 607 8.28 24.82 -0.85
N PRO A 608 8.52 25.40 -2.05
CA PRO A 608 9.28 24.71 -3.07
C PRO A 608 10.71 24.48 -2.58
N ASP A 609 11.30 23.34 -2.93
CA ASP A 609 12.75 23.14 -2.78
C ASP A 609 13.48 24.22 -3.58
N ASP A 610 14.29 25.01 -2.87
CA ASP A 610 15.15 26.06 -3.40
C ASP A 610 16.59 25.57 -3.23
N ASP A 611 17.45 25.77 -4.23
CA ASP A 611 18.77 25.12 -4.34
C ASP A 611 19.67 25.34 -3.09
N ASP A 612 19.43 26.42 -2.34
CA ASP A 612 20.17 26.81 -1.14
C ASP A 612 19.56 26.33 0.20
N ALA A 613 18.30 25.85 0.24
CA ALA A 613 17.61 25.50 1.49
C ALA A 613 16.36 24.57 1.29
N PRO A 614 16.52 23.23 1.34
CA PRO A 614 15.39 22.29 1.23
C PRO A 614 14.44 22.35 2.44
N GLY A 615 13.20 21.91 2.24
CA GLY A 615 12.19 21.78 3.29
C GLY A 615 12.57 20.75 4.38
N LEU A 616 11.98 20.87 5.58
CA LEU A 616 12.14 19.85 6.62
C LEU A 616 11.19 18.66 6.35
N ASP A 617 11.75 17.46 6.21
CA ASP A 617 11.00 16.20 6.28
C ASP A 617 10.54 15.92 7.74
N SER A 618 9.75 14.86 7.95
CA SER A 618 9.25 14.47 9.28
C SER A 618 10.39 14.17 10.27
N TRP A 619 11.45 13.53 9.79
CA TRP A 619 12.64 13.16 10.57
C TRP A 619 13.41 14.38 11.06
N SER A 620 13.79 15.28 10.16
CA SER A 620 14.50 16.53 10.45
C SER A 620 13.63 17.48 11.27
N SER A 621 12.31 17.49 11.03
CA SER A 621 11.32 18.20 11.86
C SER A 621 11.35 17.73 13.32
N LEU A 622 11.30 16.42 13.55
CA LEU A 622 11.31 15.86 14.91
C LEU A 622 12.67 16.06 15.60
N ILE A 623 13.80 15.91 14.88
CA ILE A 623 15.13 16.25 15.40
C ILE A 623 15.17 17.72 15.84
N LEU A 624 14.71 18.65 15.00
CA LEU A 624 14.74 20.07 15.31
C LEU A 624 13.86 20.42 16.52
N ILE A 625 12.69 19.79 16.65
CA ILE A 625 11.82 19.90 17.82
C ILE A 625 12.51 19.38 19.08
N MET A 626 13.13 18.19 19.03
CA MET A 626 13.85 17.64 20.18
C MET A 626 15.04 18.49 20.59
N ILE A 627 15.80 19.06 19.64
CA ILE A 627 16.87 20.04 19.92
C ILE A 627 16.29 21.26 20.64
N TYR A 628 15.19 21.84 20.13
CA TYR A 628 14.55 23.00 20.73
C TYR A 628 14.07 22.75 22.16
N GLU A 629 13.30 21.67 22.38
CA GLU A 629 12.75 21.33 23.69
C GLU A 629 13.87 21.01 24.70
N TYR A 630 14.91 20.28 24.28
CA TYR A 630 16.09 20.02 25.09
C TYR A 630 16.80 21.33 25.52
N LEU A 631 16.97 22.28 24.60
CA LEU A 631 17.62 23.56 24.88
C LEU A 631 16.74 24.55 25.68
N GLN A 632 15.42 24.32 25.81
CA GLN A 632 14.59 25.10 26.74
C GLN A 632 14.90 24.78 28.21
N GLY A 633 15.53 23.63 28.50
CA GLY A 633 15.86 23.19 29.86
C GLY A 633 14.60 23.07 30.72
N ASP A 634 14.63 23.67 31.92
CA ASP A 634 13.50 23.65 32.87
C ASP A 634 12.23 24.36 32.35
N ASN A 635 12.30 25.06 31.21
CA ASN A 635 11.13 25.65 30.56
C ASN A 635 10.39 24.68 29.62
N SER A 636 10.95 23.50 29.29
CA SER A 636 10.22 22.49 28.52
C SER A 636 9.32 21.66 29.44
N LYS A 637 8.05 21.48 29.05
CA LYS A 637 7.11 20.56 29.72
C LYS A 637 7.59 19.10 29.69
N TRP A 638 8.52 18.75 28.79
CA TRP A 638 9.12 17.42 28.66
C TRP A 638 10.48 17.28 29.34
N LYS A 639 10.95 18.28 30.09
CA LYS A 639 12.22 18.21 30.84
C LYS A 639 12.40 16.91 31.66
N PRO A 640 11.39 16.39 32.40
CA PRO A 640 11.52 15.12 33.13
C PRO A 640 11.78 13.90 32.24
N TYR A 641 11.33 13.94 30.98
CA TYR A 641 11.56 12.90 30.00
C TYR A 641 12.99 13.00 29.40
N PHE A 642 13.44 14.20 29.05
CA PHE A 642 14.84 14.42 28.64
C PHE A 642 15.88 14.07 29.72
N ASP A 643 15.51 14.14 31.00
CA ASP A 643 16.36 13.73 32.13
C ASP A 643 16.50 12.19 32.26
N VAL A 644 15.58 11.40 31.68
CA VAL A 644 15.70 9.93 31.64
C VAL A 644 16.28 9.39 30.34
N LEU A 645 16.14 10.11 29.22
CA LEU A 645 16.70 9.71 27.92
C LEU A 645 18.23 9.49 27.95
N PRO A 646 18.77 8.53 27.17
CA PRO A 646 20.20 8.22 27.16
C PRO A 646 21.06 9.42 26.76
N SER A 647 22.27 9.50 27.32
CA SER A 647 23.30 10.51 27.00
C SER A 647 24.44 9.98 26.13
N SER A 648 24.43 8.68 25.83
CA SER A 648 25.41 7.95 25.01
C SER A 648 24.72 6.76 24.35
N PHE A 649 25.16 6.37 23.16
CA PHE A 649 24.61 5.25 22.40
C PHE A 649 25.71 4.29 21.96
N ASP A 650 25.31 3.04 21.71
CA ASP A 650 26.15 2.01 21.11
C ASP A 650 25.74 1.66 19.67
N THR A 651 24.94 2.50 19.01
CA THR A 651 24.71 2.42 17.57
C THR A 651 26.03 2.69 16.80
N PRO A 652 26.28 2.02 15.65
CA PRO A 652 27.53 2.09 14.90
C PRO A 652 28.04 3.51 14.54
N MET A 653 27.16 4.51 14.43
CA MET A 653 27.55 5.90 14.13
C MET A 653 28.45 6.56 15.21
N PHE A 654 28.45 6.02 16.45
CA PHE A 654 29.32 6.46 17.54
C PHE A 654 30.56 5.57 17.73
N TRP A 655 30.79 4.62 16.84
CA TRP A 655 31.94 3.73 16.89
C TRP A 655 33.15 4.38 16.21
N SER A 656 34.33 3.99 16.66
CA SER A 656 35.61 4.31 16.00
C SER A 656 35.85 3.38 14.81
N ASP A 657 36.71 3.79 13.86
CA ASP A 657 37.03 2.97 12.69
C ASP A 657 37.51 1.56 13.06
N ASN A 658 38.33 1.43 14.11
CA ASN A 658 38.82 0.15 14.64
C ASN A 658 37.70 -0.77 15.17
N GLU A 659 36.59 -0.18 15.66
CA GLU A 659 35.41 -0.93 16.11
C GLU A 659 34.55 -1.31 14.89
N LEU A 660 34.40 -0.42 13.91
CA LEU A 660 33.71 -0.69 12.64
C LEU A 660 34.43 -1.74 11.78
N ASP A 661 35.76 -1.84 11.87
CA ASP A 661 36.55 -2.90 11.25
C ASP A 661 36.17 -4.31 11.76
N GLN A 662 35.59 -4.44 12.97
CA GLN A 662 35.05 -5.72 13.44
C GLN A 662 33.84 -6.22 12.63
N LEU A 663 33.17 -5.31 11.91
CA LEU A 663 32.00 -5.54 11.05
C LEU A 663 32.33 -5.45 9.54
N GLN A 664 33.61 -5.39 9.16
CA GLN A 664 34.05 -5.10 7.78
C GLN A 664 33.52 -6.02 6.65
N ALA A 665 33.00 -7.21 7.00
CA ALA A 665 32.40 -8.15 6.05
C ALA A 665 30.85 -8.11 6.04
N SER A 666 30.25 -7.50 7.07
CA SER A 666 28.81 -7.27 7.15
C SER A 666 28.42 -6.08 6.27
N HIS A 667 27.35 -6.22 5.50
CA HIS A 667 26.85 -5.13 4.65
C HIS A 667 26.45 -3.89 5.48
N MET A 668 26.10 -4.08 6.76
CA MET A 668 25.72 -3.00 7.70
C MET A 668 26.70 -1.81 7.70
N ARG A 669 28.00 -2.05 7.47
CA ARG A 669 29.01 -0.97 7.44
C ARG A 669 28.72 0.11 6.39
N HIS A 670 28.08 -0.26 5.28
CA HIS A 670 27.69 0.67 4.23
C HIS A 670 26.40 1.45 4.56
N LYS A 671 25.58 0.95 5.50
CA LYS A 671 24.26 1.49 5.87
C LYS A 671 24.27 2.38 7.13
N ILE A 672 25.44 2.87 7.57
CA ILE A 672 25.58 3.68 8.81
C ILE A 672 25.15 5.15 8.61
N GLY A 673 25.26 5.70 7.39
CA GLY A 673 24.72 7.03 7.04
C GLY A 673 25.29 8.25 7.80
N LYS A 674 26.41 8.10 8.52
CA LYS A 674 26.94 9.16 9.40
C LYS A 674 27.29 10.46 8.66
N ALA A 675 27.97 10.35 7.51
CA ALA A 675 28.39 11.50 6.74
C ALA A 675 27.17 12.28 6.19
N ASP A 676 26.14 11.56 5.77
CA ASP A 676 24.91 12.12 5.21
C ASP A 676 24.08 12.82 6.30
N ALA A 677 24.02 12.23 7.50
CA ALA A 677 23.44 12.86 8.68
C ALA A 677 24.20 14.14 9.09
N GLU A 678 25.54 14.12 9.13
CA GLU A 678 26.35 15.31 9.40
C GLU A 678 26.14 16.42 8.34
N ASN A 679 26.05 16.04 7.06
CA ASN A 679 25.76 16.95 5.96
C ASN A 679 24.36 17.58 6.09
N MET A 680 23.33 16.79 6.42
CA MET A 680 21.97 17.30 6.68
C MET A 680 21.94 18.24 7.90
N PHE A 681 22.63 17.90 8.99
CA PHE A 681 22.71 18.78 10.16
C PHE A 681 23.39 20.12 9.83
N GLN A 682 24.45 20.09 9.01
CA GLN A 682 25.20 21.28 8.63
C GLN A 682 24.47 22.17 7.62
N LYS A 683 23.82 21.57 6.60
CA LYS A 683 23.14 22.31 5.53
C LYS A 683 21.71 22.74 5.89
N THR A 684 21.00 21.95 6.70
CA THR A 684 19.57 22.17 6.97
C THR A 684 19.33 22.65 8.40
N LEU A 685 19.75 21.89 9.42
CA LEU A 685 19.37 22.20 10.81
C LEU A 685 20.13 23.39 11.40
N LEU A 686 21.46 23.46 11.22
CA LEU A 686 22.27 24.54 11.78
C LEU A 686 21.84 25.94 11.30
N PRO A 687 21.59 26.20 9.99
CA PRO A 687 21.12 27.50 9.53
C PRO A 687 19.79 27.92 10.18
N ILE A 688 18.85 26.98 10.38
CA ILE A 688 17.57 27.24 11.03
C ILE A 688 17.78 27.59 12.51
N ILE A 689 18.59 26.81 13.24
CA ILE A 689 18.90 27.06 14.67
C ILE A 689 19.62 28.40 14.84
N ARG A 690 20.59 28.72 13.98
CA ARG A 690 21.38 29.96 14.06
C ARG A 690 20.55 31.20 13.75
N SER A 691 19.74 31.16 12.69
CA SER A 691 18.82 32.25 12.32
C SER A 691 17.78 32.53 13.41
N ASN A 692 17.48 31.54 14.25
CA ASN A 692 16.49 31.61 15.33
C ASN A 692 17.12 31.43 16.72
N SER A 693 18.39 31.80 16.90
CA SER A 693 19.17 31.45 18.09
C SER A 693 18.60 31.91 19.44
N GLU A 694 17.83 33.01 19.47
CA GLU A 694 17.08 33.44 20.66
C GLU A 694 15.91 32.51 21.00
N ILE A 695 15.23 31.93 20.00
CA ILE A 695 14.11 30.98 20.18
C ILE A 695 14.63 29.64 20.72
N PHE A 696 15.77 29.17 20.19
CA PHE A 696 16.42 27.93 20.62
C PHE A 696 17.26 28.09 21.90
N ASN A 697 17.44 29.30 22.45
CA ASN A 697 18.43 29.59 23.51
C ASN A 697 19.87 29.13 23.15
N ALA A 698 20.20 29.08 21.86
CA ALA A 698 21.44 28.48 21.33
C ALA A 698 22.61 29.48 21.17
N GLY A 699 22.43 30.75 21.56
CA GLY A 699 23.40 31.82 21.31
C GLY A 699 24.78 31.65 21.99
N ASN A 700 24.88 30.79 23.01
CA ASN A 700 26.13 30.43 23.70
C ASN A 700 26.72 29.08 23.26
N LYS A 701 26.06 28.35 22.35
CA LYS A 701 26.49 27.03 21.85
C LYS A 701 27.33 27.18 20.59
N THR A 702 28.40 26.41 20.48
CA THR A 702 29.20 26.26 19.24
C THR A 702 28.48 25.35 18.23
N ASP A 703 28.87 25.41 16.94
CA ASP A 703 28.27 24.54 15.91
C ASP A 703 28.56 23.06 16.19
N THR A 704 29.74 22.75 16.71
CA THR A 704 30.13 21.40 17.16
C THR A 704 29.19 20.89 18.26
N GLU A 705 28.92 21.68 19.31
CA GLU A 705 27.96 21.29 20.35
C GLU A 705 26.54 21.09 19.81
N LEU A 706 26.11 21.89 18.82
CA LEU A 706 24.79 21.72 18.21
C LEU A 706 24.72 20.45 17.33
N ILE A 707 25.78 20.11 16.62
CA ILE A 707 25.90 18.84 15.87
C ILE A 707 25.92 17.64 16.82
N GLU A 708 26.64 17.71 17.95
CA GLU A 708 26.63 16.67 18.99
C GLU A 708 25.22 16.46 19.56
N ILE A 709 24.47 17.54 19.81
CA ILE A 709 23.07 17.45 20.23
C ILE A 709 22.20 16.88 19.10
N ALA A 710 22.40 17.28 17.85
CA ALA A 710 21.64 16.75 16.71
C ALA A 710 21.86 15.24 16.50
N HIS A 711 23.10 14.75 16.62
CA HIS A 711 23.38 13.31 16.66
C HIS A 711 22.64 12.63 17.82
N ARG A 712 22.72 13.18 19.04
CA ARG A 712 22.01 12.61 20.19
C ARG A 712 20.49 12.51 19.93
N MET A 713 19.87 13.55 19.37
CA MET A 713 18.42 13.53 19.09
C MET A 713 18.08 12.58 17.96
N GLY A 714 18.80 12.59 16.83
CA GLY A 714 18.58 11.67 15.72
C GLY A 714 18.72 10.20 16.13
N SER A 715 19.73 9.85 16.93
CA SER A 715 19.88 8.51 17.49
C SER A 715 18.81 8.17 18.53
N THR A 716 18.33 9.16 19.31
CA THR A 716 17.20 8.93 20.21
C THR A 716 15.94 8.58 19.41
N ILE A 717 15.64 9.33 18.35
CA ILE A 717 14.47 9.06 17.50
C ILE A 717 14.61 7.68 16.83
N MET A 718 15.80 7.34 16.33
CA MET A 718 16.06 6.05 15.67
C MET A 718 15.81 4.83 16.59
N SER A 719 16.11 4.97 17.87
CA SER A 719 15.99 3.86 18.84
C SER A 719 14.70 3.88 19.68
N TYR A 720 13.95 4.99 19.73
CA TYR A 720 12.87 5.19 20.72
C TYR A 720 11.60 5.89 20.18
N ALA A 721 11.58 6.37 18.94
CA ALA A 721 10.37 6.98 18.39
C ALA A 721 9.40 5.92 17.85
N PHE A 722 8.11 6.17 18.07
CA PHE A 722 7.01 5.38 17.54
C PHE A 722 6.44 6.06 16.30
N ASP A 723 5.88 5.26 15.40
CA ASP A 723 4.86 5.77 14.51
C ASP A 723 3.62 6.16 15.34
N LEU A 724 2.86 7.16 14.90
CA LEU A 724 1.65 7.60 15.59
C LEU A 724 0.38 7.32 14.78
N GLU A 725 0.52 6.82 13.57
CA GLU A 725 -0.60 6.33 12.76
C GLU A 725 -1.02 4.92 13.25
N ASN A 726 -2.11 4.37 12.73
CA ASN A 726 -2.70 3.13 13.28
C ASN A 726 -2.30 1.91 12.43
N ASP A 727 -1.53 0.98 13.03
CA ASP A 727 -1.01 -0.24 12.41
C ASP A 727 -2.08 -1.19 11.79
N GLU A 728 -3.38 -1.00 12.09
CA GLU A 728 -4.47 -1.83 11.55
C GLU A 728 -4.67 -1.73 10.01
N GLU A 729 -4.00 -0.81 9.31
CA GLU A 729 -4.09 -0.68 7.84
C GLU A 729 -2.90 -1.33 7.07
N GLU A 730 -1.85 -1.84 7.72
CA GLU A 730 -0.60 -2.30 7.04
C GLU A 730 -0.45 -3.83 6.83
N GLU A 731 -1.30 -4.69 7.41
CA GLU A 731 -1.18 -6.17 7.26
C GLU A 731 -1.44 -6.74 5.84
N GLU A 732 -1.59 -5.91 4.80
CA GLU A 732 -1.71 -6.37 3.39
C GLU A 732 -0.40 -6.28 2.57
N GLU A 733 0.70 -5.75 3.11
CA GLU A 733 2.03 -5.70 2.42
C GLU A 733 3.17 -6.39 3.22
N ALA A 734 2.91 -7.58 3.75
CA ALA A 734 3.97 -8.51 4.13
C ALA A 734 4.52 -9.21 2.87
N ASP A 735 5.57 -8.61 2.27
CA ASP A 735 6.65 -9.25 1.47
C ASP A 735 7.54 -8.12 0.89
N GLY A 736 8.21 -7.38 1.80
CA GLY A 736 9.05 -6.25 1.43
C GLY A 736 10.05 -5.90 2.53
N TRP A 737 11.33 -5.85 2.18
CA TRP A 737 12.38 -5.34 3.06
C TRP A 737 12.02 -3.92 3.51
N VAL A 738 12.28 -3.60 4.79
CA VAL A 738 12.11 -2.22 5.30
C VAL A 738 13.24 -1.34 4.75
N GLU A 739 13.12 -0.99 3.47
CA GLU A 739 13.85 0.10 2.82
C GLU A 739 13.64 1.40 3.61
N ASP A 740 14.60 2.32 3.51
CA ASP A 740 14.73 3.41 4.47
C ASP A 740 13.48 4.31 4.48
N ARG A 741 12.92 4.49 5.69
CA ARG A 741 11.56 5.02 5.92
C ARG A 741 11.33 6.34 5.18
N ASP A 742 10.36 6.30 4.26
CA ASP A 742 10.09 7.28 3.19
C ASP A 742 9.44 8.60 3.68
N GLY A 743 9.83 9.06 4.87
CA GLY A 743 9.56 10.40 5.43
C GLY A 743 8.10 10.78 5.73
N LYS A 744 7.12 9.91 5.48
CA LYS A 744 5.70 10.30 5.38
C LYS A 744 4.85 10.14 6.64
N SER A 745 5.13 9.18 7.52
CA SER A 745 4.32 8.96 8.72
C SER A 745 4.69 9.90 9.87
N MET A 746 3.72 10.24 10.72
CA MET A 746 3.93 11.14 11.85
C MET A 746 4.66 10.44 13.01
N MET A 747 5.98 10.39 12.94
CA MET A 747 6.82 9.93 14.06
C MET A 747 6.66 10.80 15.32
N GLY A 748 6.77 10.18 16.50
CA GLY A 748 6.83 10.90 17.77
C GLY A 748 7.51 10.15 18.92
N MET A 749 8.02 10.91 19.89
CA MET A 749 8.58 10.35 21.11
C MET A 749 7.45 10.11 22.11
N VAL A 750 7.21 8.86 22.51
CA VAL A 750 6.13 8.46 23.42
C VAL A 750 6.71 8.15 24.80
N PRO A 751 6.63 9.09 25.77
CA PRO A 751 7.25 8.87 27.08
C PRO A 751 6.68 7.64 27.78
N MET A 752 7.56 6.84 28.38
CA MET A 752 7.28 5.56 29.06
C MET A 752 7.06 4.36 28.13
N ALA A 753 6.33 4.51 27.01
CA ALA A 753 6.22 3.41 26.05
C ALA A 753 7.61 2.99 25.53
N ASP A 754 8.48 3.98 25.34
CA ASP A 754 9.89 3.85 24.97
C ASP A 754 10.83 3.30 26.07
N ILE A 755 10.33 3.03 27.28
CA ILE A 755 11.09 2.37 28.36
C ILE A 755 10.96 0.84 28.27
N LEU A 756 10.03 0.33 27.47
CA LEU A 756 9.95 -1.12 27.22
C LEU A 756 11.16 -1.55 26.38
N ASN A 757 11.97 -2.48 26.91
CA ASN A 757 12.93 -3.20 26.08
C ASN A 757 12.17 -4.11 25.09
N ALA A 758 12.85 -4.53 24.02
CA ALA A 758 12.30 -5.48 23.05
C ALA A 758 13.24 -6.65 22.81
N ASP A 759 12.65 -7.78 22.43
CA ASP A 759 13.34 -9.01 22.01
C ASP A 759 12.44 -9.74 21.01
N ALA A 760 12.94 -10.78 20.35
CA ALA A 760 12.17 -11.46 19.30
C ALA A 760 10.93 -12.15 19.88
N GLU A 761 11.00 -12.59 21.13
CA GLU A 761 9.85 -13.01 21.91
C GLU A 761 9.50 -11.91 22.92
N PHE A 762 8.22 -11.56 22.96
CA PHE A 762 7.69 -10.43 23.71
C PHE A 762 6.49 -10.87 24.56
N ASN A 763 5.97 -9.97 25.39
CA ASN A 763 4.81 -10.26 26.25
C ASN A 763 3.88 -9.06 26.47
N ALA A 764 4.17 -7.92 25.84
CA ALA A 764 3.29 -6.76 25.77
C ALA A 764 3.19 -6.22 24.33
N HIS A 765 2.11 -5.50 24.05
CA HIS A 765 1.83 -4.84 22.78
C HIS A 765 1.29 -3.42 23.03
N VAL A 766 1.55 -2.50 22.10
CA VAL A 766 1.16 -1.08 22.18
C VAL A 766 -0.03 -0.85 21.25
N ASN A 767 -1.17 -0.49 21.80
CA ASN A 767 -2.42 -0.27 21.07
C ASN A 767 -2.60 1.22 20.80
N HIS A 768 -2.99 1.57 19.57
CA HIS A 768 -3.11 2.96 19.11
C HIS A 768 -4.59 3.42 19.12
N GLU A 769 -4.96 4.23 20.11
CA GLU A 769 -6.32 4.76 20.29
C GLU A 769 -6.42 6.22 19.77
N GLU A 770 -7.64 6.76 19.69
CA GLU A 770 -7.89 8.12 19.16
C GLU A 770 -7.22 9.23 19.98
N GLU A 771 -7.19 9.10 21.31
CA GLU A 771 -6.63 10.11 22.24
C GLU A 771 -5.40 9.61 23.04
N SER A 772 -5.06 8.33 22.92
CA SER A 772 -4.09 7.62 23.78
C SER A 772 -3.31 6.51 23.05
N LEU A 773 -2.18 6.11 23.61
CA LEU A 773 -1.53 4.82 23.35
C LEU A 773 -1.60 4.00 24.63
N THR A 774 -2.06 2.74 24.54
CA THR A 774 -2.30 1.86 25.69
C THR A 774 -1.48 0.58 25.55
N VAL A 775 -0.67 0.25 26.55
CA VAL A 775 0.13 -0.99 26.55
C VAL A 775 -0.60 -2.10 27.28
N THR A 776 -0.74 -3.26 26.64
CA THR A 776 -1.43 -4.45 27.20
C THR A 776 -0.55 -5.69 27.20
N SER A 777 -0.66 -6.52 28.23
CA SER A 777 -0.03 -7.85 28.25
C SER A 777 -0.68 -8.82 27.25
N LEU A 778 0.13 -9.58 26.52
CA LEU A 778 -0.32 -10.61 25.56
C LEU A 778 -0.59 -11.96 26.24
N ARG A 779 0.21 -12.27 27.28
CA ARG A 779 0.14 -13.52 28.05
C ARG A 779 0.34 -13.24 29.54
N PRO A 780 0.07 -14.21 30.43
CA PRO A 780 0.36 -14.02 31.85
C PRO A 780 1.86 -13.80 32.07
N ILE A 781 2.21 -12.67 32.70
CA ILE A 781 3.58 -12.28 33.02
C ILE A 781 3.83 -12.60 34.49
N LYS A 782 4.95 -13.25 34.82
CA LYS A 782 5.26 -13.64 36.21
C LYS A 782 5.91 -12.53 37.02
N ALA A 783 5.67 -12.53 38.33
CA ALA A 783 6.36 -11.63 39.25
C ALA A 783 7.89 -11.72 39.08
N GLY A 784 8.53 -10.60 38.72
CA GLY A 784 9.96 -10.51 38.41
C GLY A 784 10.34 -10.73 36.93
N GLU A 785 9.41 -11.12 36.06
CA GLU A 785 9.60 -11.14 34.61
C GLU A 785 9.63 -9.70 34.05
N GLU A 786 10.42 -9.49 33.00
CA GLU A 786 10.47 -8.24 32.26
C GLU A 786 9.30 -8.13 31.29
N ILE A 787 8.79 -6.91 31.14
CA ILE A 787 7.76 -6.58 30.18
C ILE A 787 8.46 -6.10 28.91
N LEU A 788 8.29 -6.88 27.84
CA LEU A 788 8.97 -6.73 26.57
C LEU A 788 7.98 -6.36 25.48
N ASN A 789 8.32 -5.33 24.71
CA ASN A 789 7.65 -4.94 23.48
C ASN A 789 8.23 -5.70 22.27
N TYR A 790 7.60 -5.55 21.10
CA TYR A 790 8.13 -6.02 19.82
C TYR A 790 8.55 -4.84 18.95
N TYR A 791 9.76 -4.91 18.37
CA TYR A 791 10.25 -3.91 17.41
C TYR A 791 10.22 -4.40 15.95
N GLY A 792 9.69 -5.61 15.70
CA GLY A 792 9.67 -6.22 14.37
C GLY A 792 10.74 -7.30 14.15
N PRO A 793 10.67 -8.03 13.02
CA PRO A 793 11.54 -9.16 12.70
C PRO A 793 12.92 -8.69 12.19
N HIS A 794 13.65 -7.93 13.00
CA HIS A 794 14.93 -7.35 12.61
C HIS A 794 16.10 -8.33 12.80
N PRO A 795 17.03 -8.49 11.83
CA PRO A 795 18.31 -9.16 12.04
C PRO A 795 19.13 -8.46 13.13
N ASN A 796 20.09 -9.15 13.76
CA ASN A 796 20.99 -8.50 14.73
C ASN A 796 21.80 -7.36 14.09
N SER A 797 22.06 -7.42 12.78
CA SER A 797 22.72 -6.34 12.05
C SER A 797 21.90 -5.04 12.10
N GLU A 798 20.59 -5.12 11.85
CA GLU A 798 19.68 -3.97 11.87
C GLU A 798 19.31 -3.54 13.29
N LEU A 799 19.19 -4.49 14.21
CA LEU A 799 18.97 -4.23 15.63
C LEU A 799 20.12 -3.41 16.23
N LEU A 800 21.36 -3.77 15.87
CA LEU A 800 22.54 -3.01 16.25
C LEU A 800 22.58 -1.63 15.57
N ARG A 801 22.25 -1.56 14.28
CA ARG A 801 22.22 -0.31 13.50
C ARG A 801 21.25 0.72 14.10
N ARG A 802 19.99 0.33 14.34
CA ARG A 802 18.91 1.23 14.80
C ARG A 802 18.86 1.43 16.31
N TYR A 803 19.07 0.37 17.10
CA TYR A 803 18.82 0.37 18.55
C TYR A 803 20.08 0.17 19.40
N GLY A 804 21.23 -0.16 18.80
CA GLY A 804 22.51 -0.26 19.52
C GLY A 804 22.68 -1.51 20.37
N TYR A 805 21.90 -2.57 20.12
CA TYR A 805 22.02 -3.86 20.82
C TYR A 805 21.85 -5.07 19.89
N VAL A 806 22.15 -6.26 20.43
CA VAL A 806 22.00 -7.57 19.78
C VAL A 806 21.44 -8.57 20.79
N THR A 807 20.78 -9.62 20.33
CA THR A 807 20.20 -10.67 21.18
C THR A 807 20.19 -12.02 20.47
N GLU A 808 20.36 -13.09 21.24
CA GLU A 808 20.39 -14.45 20.72
C GLU A 808 19.07 -14.83 20.03
N LYS A 809 17.91 -14.33 20.49
CA LYS A 809 16.62 -14.68 19.85
C LYS A 809 16.45 -14.03 18.49
N HIS A 810 16.94 -12.80 18.30
CA HIS A 810 16.93 -12.14 16.98
C HIS A 810 17.87 -12.81 15.97
N SER A 811 18.76 -13.74 16.38
CA SER A 811 19.58 -14.46 15.40
C SER A 811 18.76 -15.32 14.44
N ARG A 812 17.50 -15.60 14.78
CA ARG A 812 16.52 -16.24 13.91
C ARG A 812 16.27 -15.43 12.63
N TYR A 813 16.33 -14.09 12.72
CA TYR A 813 16.13 -13.15 11.63
C TYR A 813 17.44 -12.70 10.97
N ASP A 814 18.62 -13.21 11.38
CA ASP A 814 19.88 -12.76 10.77
C ASP A 814 19.88 -13.03 9.26
N VAL A 815 20.46 -12.08 8.51
CA VAL A 815 20.49 -12.06 7.04
C VAL A 815 21.91 -11.91 6.51
N VAL A 816 22.15 -12.34 5.27
CA VAL A 816 23.37 -12.03 4.54
C VAL A 816 23.04 -11.57 3.12
N GLU A 817 23.44 -10.35 2.79
CA GLU A 817 23.31 -9.81 1.44
C GLU A 817 24.36 -10.46 0.50
N ILE A 818 23.91 -10.84 -0.69
CA ILE A 818 24.68 -11.44 -1.77
C ILE A 818 24.69 -10.46 -2.96
N PRO A 819 25.70 -9.57 -3.03
CA PRO A 819 25.92 -8.73 -4.20
C PRO A 819 26.19 -9.55 -5.46
N TRP A 820 25.65 -9.10 -6.60
CA TRP A 820 25.78 -9.79 -7.88
C TRP A 820 27.22 -9.80 -8.43
N ASP A 821 28.08 -8.86 -8.04
CA ASP A 821 29.51 -8.85 -8.40
C ASP A 821 30.25 -10.13 -7.94
N ILE A 822 29.84 -10.71 -6.81
CA ILE A 822 30.33 -12.00 -6.31
C ILE A 822 29.89 -13.13 -7.23
N VAL A 823 28.63 -13.09 -7.69
CA VAL A 823 28.04 -14.09 -8.59
C VAL A 823 28.78 -14.08 -9.93
N GLU A 824 29.01 -12.90 -10.52
CA GLU A 824 29.81 -12.72 -11.72
C GLU A 824 31.25 -13.19 -11.52
N SER A 825 31.89 -12.86 -10.40
CA SER A 825 33.26 -13.28 -10.08
C SER A 825 33.39 -14.81 -9.95
N ALA A 826 32.42 -15.45 -9.29
CA ALA A 826 32.33 -16.90 -9.16
C ALA A 826 32.11 -17.59 -10.53
N LEU A 827 31.23 -17.06 -11.36
CA LEU A 827 30.99 -17.53 -12.73
C LEU A 827 32.24 -17.38 -13.61
N THR A 828 32.86 -16.20 -13.60
CA THR A 828 34.06 -15.86 -14.38
C THR A 828 35.21 -16.80 -14.05
N SER A 829 35.44 -17.02 -12.75
CA SER A 829 36.47 -17.93 -12.24
C SER A 829 36.20 -19.40 -12.58
N ASN A 830 34.93 -19.80 -12.76
CA ASN A 830 34.56 -21.17 -13.08
C ASN A 830 34.61 -21.49 -14.59
N PHE A 831 34.40 -20.49 -15.45
CA PHE A 831 34.31 -20.66 -16.92
C PHE A 831 35.42 -19.99 -17.73
N GLY A 832 36.24 -19.13 -17.12
CA GLY A 832 37.25 -18.36 -17.86
C GLY A 832 36.64 -17.38 -18.86
N ILE A 833 35.48 -16.80 -18.51
CA ILE A 833 34.74 -15.86 -19.36
C ILE A 833 35.56 -14.56 -19.46
N SER A 834 35.68 -13.99 -20.66
CA SER A 834 36.24 -12.65 -20.81
C SER A 834 35.20 -11.59 -20.44
N SER A 835 35.65 -10.45 -19.92
CA SER A 835 34.77 -9.32 -19.59
C SER A 835 33.91 -8.86 -20.78
N GLN A 836 34.42 -8.94 -22.01
CA GLN A 836 33.64 -8.66 -23.23
C GLN A 836 32.45 -9.60 -23.44
N VAL A 837 32.51 -10.85 -22.98
CA VAL A 837 31.39 -11.81 -23.07
C VAL A 837 30.41 -11.62 -21.93
N LEU A 838 30.88 -11.19 -20.74
CA LEU A 838 29.99 -10.81 -19.63
C LEU A 838 29.12 -9.61 -20.02
N GLU A 839 29.71 -8.54 -20.54
CA GLU A 839 28.99 -7.34 -21.03
C GLU A 839 27.93 -7.68 -22.10
N GLN A 840 28.27 -8.58 -23.04
CA GLN A 840 27.31 -9.04 -24.06
C GLN A 840 26.15 -9.87 -23.49
N ILE A 841 26.34 -10.52 -22.34
CA ILE A 841 25.28 -11.25 -21.66
C ILE A 841 24.46 -10.29 -20.80
N ARG A 842 25.12 -9.41 -20.04
CA ARG A 842 24.50 -8.36 -19.21
C ARG A 842 23.55 -7.48 -20.04
N GLY A 843 24.04 -6.85 -21.12
CA GLY A 843 23.19 -6.01 -21.97
C GLY A 843 22.05 -6.77 -22.65
N ALA A 844 22.18 -8.09 -22.84
CA ALA A 844 21.11 -8.95 -23.39
C ALA A 844 20.16 -9.52 -22.31
N LEU A 845 20.35 -9.15 -21.04
CA LEU A 845 19.46 -9.46 -19.91
C LEU A 845 18.76 -8.19 -19.42
N GLU A 846 19.50 -7.09 -19.30
CA GLU A 846 18.98 -5.74 -18.99
C GLU A 846 17.96 -5.23 -20.03
N GLU A 847 17.94 -5.78 -21.26
CA GLU A 847 16.94 -5.49 -22.30
C GLU A 847 15.62 -6.28 -22.15
N ASP A 848 15.58 -7.41 -21.42
CA ASP A 848 14.47 -8.39 -21.42
C ASP A 848 13.86 -8.70 -20.02
N GLU A 849 14.59 -8.55 -18.90
CA GLU A 849 14.15 -8.90 -17.52
C GLU A 849 14.51 -7.77 -16.52
N GLU A 850 13.77 -7.61 -15.41
CA GLU A 850 14.21 -6.72 -14.29
C GLU A 850 15.42 -7.40 -13.61
N PHE A 851 16.57 -6.70 -13.55
CA PHE A 851 17.85 -7.24 -13.09
C PHE A 851 18.17 -6.78 -11.68
N GLU A 852 18.43 -7.71 -10.76
CA GLU A 852 18.76 -7.43 -9.36
C GLU A 852 20.28 -7.45 -9.12
N ASP A 853 20.79 -6.40 -8.49
CA ASP A 853 22.21 -6.26 -8.14
C ASP A 853 22.57 -6.83 -6.75
N THR A 854 21.58 -7.16 -5.90
CA THR A 854 21.80 -7.74 -4.56
C THR A 854 20.61 -8.60 -4.13
N PHE A 855 20.89 -9.79 -3.61
CA PHE A 855 19.92 -10.76 -3.13
C PHE A 855 20.09 -10.98 -1.63
N VAL A 856 19.05 -11.37 -0.89
CA VAL A 856 19.17 -11.56 0.57
C VAL A 856 19.02 -13.03 0.96
N LEU A 857 20.04 -13.57 1.62
CA LEU A 857 20.02 -14.87 2.26
C LEU A 857 19.40 -14.72 3.65
N GLU A 858 18.38 -15.51 3.98
CA GLU A 858 17.69 -15.47 5.28
C GLU A 858 17.18 -16.86 5.70
N ARG A 859 16.62 -16.98 6.90
CA ARG A 859 16.00 -18.22 7.40
C ARG A 859 14.48 -18.11 7.33
N GLU A 860 13.82 -19.23 7.08
CA GLU A 860 12.41 -19.34 7.41
C GLU A 860 12.27 -19.36 8.94
N THR A 861 11.44 -18.44 9.46
CA THR A 861 11.31 -18.22 10.90
C THR A 861 9.95 -18.59 11.48
N GLY A 862 8.96 -18.90 10.63
CA GLY A 862 7.59 -19.20 11.04
C GLY A 862 6.85 -18.01 11.67
N GLU A 863 5.53 -18.13 11.80
CA GLU A 863 4.68 -17.10 12.40
C GLU A 863 4.94 -16.94 13.91
N VAL A 864 4.83 -15.70 14.41
CA VAL A 864 4.79 -15.43 15.85
C VAL A 864 3.44 -15.92 16.41
N ASN A 865 3.43 -16.61 17.55
CA ASN A 865 2.18 -16.90 18.25
C ASN A 865 1.52 -15.60 18.76
N SER A 866 0.19 -15.63 18.94
CA SER A 866 -0.57 -14.54 19.57
C SER A 866 -0.13 -14.16 20.99
N ASP A 867 0.72 -14.98 21.62
CA ASP A 867 1.25 -14.78 22.97
C ASP A 867 2.68 -14.19 22.98
N GLY A 868 3.23 -13.87 21.79
CA GLY A 868 4.58 -13.30 21.61
C GLY A 868 5.71 -14.32 21.65
N THR A 869 5.43 -15.63 21.49
CA THR A 869 6.44 -16.70 21.50
C THR A 869 6.59 -17.43 20.15
N PHE A 870 7.65 -18.22 20.00
CA PHE A 870 7.82 -19.13 18.85
C PHE A 870 7.70 -20.60 19.25
N VAL A 871 7.11 -21.40 18.36
CA VAL A 871 7.08 -22.87 18.50
C VAL A 871 8.27 -23.53 17.80
N GLU A 872 8.63 -23.03 16.61
CA GLU A 872 9.58 -23.68 15.72
C GLU A 872 10.93 -22.93 15.65
N PRO A 873 12.07 -23.67 15.59
CA PRO A 873 13.37 -23.07 15.39
C PRO A 873 13.51 -22.60 13.94
N ALA A 874 14.03 -21.38 13.74
CA ALA A 874 14.29 -20.87 12.40
C ALA A 874 15.38 -21.71 11.68
N ARG A 875 15.22 -21.90 10.38
CA ARG A 875 16.10 -22.73 9.55
C ARG A 875 16.27 -22.15 8.15
N PHE A 876 17.44 -22.36 7.58
CA PHE A 876 17.64 -22.14 6.15
C PHE A 876 17.02 -23.27 5.33
N GLU A 877 16.01 -22.98 4.51
CA GLU A 877 15.34 -23.96 3.63
C GLU A 877 15.93 -23.98 2.21
N SER A 878 16.05 -22.82 1.55
CA SER A 878 16.55 -22.76 0.17
C SER A 878 17.19 -21.40 -0.20
N MET A 879 17.99 -21.40 -1.27
CA MET A 879 18.59 -20.16 -1.81
C MET A 879 17.52 -19.25 -2.42
N PRO A 880 17.64 -17.91 -2.34
CA PRO A 880 16.63 -16.96 -2.84
C PRO A 880 16.20 -17.27 -4.27
N GLU A 881 14.89 -17.25 -4.55
CA GLU A 881 14.34 -17.68 -5.84
C GLU A 881 14.88 -16.81 -6.97
N ASP A 882 14.90 -15.50 -6.81
CA ASP A 882 15.36 -14.52 -7.80
C ASP A 882 16.85 -14.69 -8.13
N LEU A 883 17.70 -14.93 -7.12
CA LEU A 883 19.11 -15.30 -7.34
C LEU A 883 19.22 -16.57 -8.17
N GLN A 884 18.39 -17.58 -7.87
CA GLN A 884 18.41 -18.82 -8.62
C GLN A 884 17.90 -18.62 -10.06
N GLU A 885 16.88 -17.79 -10.27
CA GLU A 885 16.27 -17.45 -11.57
C GLU A 885 17.25 -16.66 -12.44
N GLN A 886 17.78 -15.54 -11.93
CA GLN A 886 18.78 -14.70 -12.62
C GLN A 886 20.04 -15.51 -12.95
N LEU A 887 20.55 -16.34 -12.02
CA LEU A 887 21.66 -17.25 -12.30
C LEU A 887 21.31 -18.29 -13.38
N LYS A 888 20.08 -18.85 -13.39
CA LYS A 888 19.62 -19.75 -14.46
C LYS A 888 19.56 -19.03 -15.80
N THR A 889 19.10 -17.77 -15.86
CA THR A 889 19.04 -17.00 -17.11
C THR A 889 20.43 -16.58 -17.59
N PHE A 890 21.31 -16.12 -16.70
CA PHE A 890 22.71 -15.84 -17.03
C PHE A 890 23.44 -17.07 -17.59
N LEU A 891 23.23 -18.26 -17.01
CA LEU A 891 23.75 -19.53 -17.55
C LEU A 891 23.16 -19.89 -18.94
N LYS A 892 21.92 -19.49 -19.28
CA LYS A 892 21.41 -19.60 -20.66
C LYS A 892 22.18 -18.66 -21.60
N GLY A 893 22.47 -17.43 -21.14
CA GLY A 893 23.30 -16.45 -21.86
C GLY A 893 24.71 -16.98 -22.16
N ILE A 894 25.39 -17.52 -21.13
CA ILE A 894 26.70 -18.19 -21.28
C ILE A 894 26.62 -19.32 -22.31
N LYS A 895 25.57 -20.16 -22.28
CA LYS A 895 25.39 -21.23 -23.28
C LYS A 895 25.20 -20.70 -24.71
N LYS A 896 24.53 -19.55 -24.88
CA LYS A 896 24.34 -18.90 -26.19
C LYS A 896 25.67 -18.35 -26.73
N ALA A 897 26.49 -17.74 -25.88
CA ALA A 897 27.81 -17.21 -26.25
C ALA A 897 28.89 -18.29 -26.42
N GLN A 898 28.87 -19.34 -25.58
CA GLN A 898 29.85 -20.43 -25.55
C GLN A 898 29.17 -21.81 -25.50
N PRO A 899 28.65 -22.35 -26.62
CA PRO A 899 27.89 -23.60 -26.65
C PRO A 899 28.62 -24.84 -26.09
N ASN A 900 29.95 -24.84 -26.16
CA ASN A 900 30.79 -25.94 -25.66
C ASN A 900 30.98 -25.93 -24.13
N ALA A 901 30.72 -24.81 -23.44
CA ALA A 901 30.88 -24.69 -21.99
C ALA A 901 29.73 -25.39 -21.22
N ILE A 902 28.52 -25.38 -21.78
CA ILE A 902 27.31 -25.93 -21.15
C ILE A 902 26.61 -26.89 -22.14
N PRO A 903 27.12 -28.13 -22.31
CA PRO A 903 26.66 -29.05 -23.37
C PRO A 903 25.18 -29.43 -23.22
N ASP A 904 24.73 -29.73 -22.01
CA ASP A 904 23.37 -30.22 -21.73
C ASP A 904 22.76 -29.60 -20.46
N LYS A 905 21.49 -29.95 -20.17
CA LYS A 905 20.76 -29.45 -19.00
C LYS A 905 21.37 -29.95 -17.68
N ARG A 906 21.77 -31.22 -17.60
CA ARG A 906 22.35 -31.79 -16.38
C ARG A 906 23.65 -31.06 -16.03
N LYS A 907 24.52 -30.81 -17.01
CA LYS A 907 25.77 -30.08 -16.77
C LYS A 907 25.50 -28.65 -16.30
N ARG A 908 24.49 -27.97 -16.88
CA ARG A 908 24.03 -26.65 -16.39
C ARG A 908 23.57 -26.69 -14.93
N ASP A 909 22.80 -27.72 -14.56
CA ASP A 909 22.25 -27.83 -13.21
C ASP A 909 23.35 -28.19 -12.18
N GLU A 910 24.33 -29.04 -12.56
CA GLU A 910 25.57 -29.27 -11.79
C GLU A 910 26.41 -27.98 -11.62
N ILE A 911 26.46 -27.14 -12.66
CA ILE A 911 27.15 -25.86 -12.65
C ILE A 911 26.45 -24.85 -11.73
N HIS A 912 25.12 -24.76 -11.81
CA HIS A 912 24.30 -23.84 -11.02
C HIS A 912 24.56 -24.07 -9.52
N GLN A 913 24.46 -25.32 -9.06
CA GLN A 913 24.76 -25.69 -7.68
C GLN A 913 26.23 -25.42 -7.28
N ALA A 914 27.19 -25.77 -8.14
CA ALA A 914 28.60 -25.50 -7.86
C ALA A 914 28.95 -24.00 -7.81
N VAL A 915 28.19 -23.14 -8.48
CA VAL A 915 28.34 -21.69 -8.41
C VAL A 915 27.72 -21.14 -7.13
N LEU A 916 26.53 -21.61 -6.71
CA LEU A 916 25.90 -21.25 -5.44
C LEU A 916 26.83 -21.53 -4.25
N VAL A 917 27.41 -22.73 -4.16
CA VAL A 917 28.37 -23.08 -3.09
C VAL A 917 29.60 -22.14 -3.13
N LYS A 918 30.16 -21.86 -4.31
CA LYS A 918 31.31 -20.95 -4.46
C LYS A 918 31.02 -19.51 -4.04
N ILE A 919 29.81 -19.01 -4.27
CA ILE A 919 29.38 -17.67 -3.82
C ILE A 919 29.39 -17.61 -2.30
N LEU A 920 28.81 -18.62 -1.65
CA LEU A 920 28.77 -18.71 -0.18
C LEU A 920 30.18 -18.87 0.42
N GLU A 921 31.04 -19.70 -0.17
CA GLU A 921 32.46 -19.82 0.22
C GLU A 921 33.21 -18.47 0.08
N ALA A 922 32.98 -17.73 -1.01
CA ALA A 922 33.58 -16.42 -1.24
C ALA A 922 33.09 -15.36 -0.23
N LEU A 923 31.82 -15.43 0.20
CA LEU A 923 31.28 -14.60 1.27
C LEU A 923 31.90 -14.95 2.63
N VAL A 924 32.00 -16.23 2.98
CA VAL A 924 32.68 -16.67 4.22
C VAL A 924 34.14 -16.20 4.25
N ALA A 925 34.83 -16.22 3.11
CA ALA A 925 36.23 -15.77 3.00
C ALA A 925 36.43 -14.25 3.21
N ARG A 926 35.37 -13.43 3.21
CA ARG A 926 35.46 -11.99 3.56
C ARG A 926 35.63 -11.75 5.07
N TYR A 927 35.21 -12.71 5.92
CA TYR A 927 35.30 -12.56 7.37
C TYR A 927 36.73 -12.80 7.88
N PRO A 928 37.24 -11.98 8.83
CA PRO A 928 38.61 -12.11 9.35
C PRO A 928 38.81 -13.32 10.28
N THR A 929 37.72 -13.94 10.73
CA THR A 929 37.70 -15.06 11.67
C THR A 929 36.68 -16.10 11.24
N ASN A 930 36.88 -17.36 11.64
CA ASN A 930 35.88 -18.43 11.47
C ASN A 930 34.85 -18.45 12.63
N ILE A 931 33.92 -19.41 12.61
CA ILE A 931 32.87 -19.57 13.64
C ILE A 931 33.47 -19.90 15.01
N SER A 932 34.38 -20.88 15.08
CA SER A 932 35.00 -21.35 16.32
C SER A 932 35.86 -20.27 16.99
N GLU A 933 36.57 -19.46 16.20
CA GLU A 933 37.33 -18.32 16.70
C GLU A 933 36.42 -17.29 17.39
N ASP A 934 35.30 -16.92 16.77
CA ASP A 934 34.36 -15.96 17.34
C ASP A 934 33.63 -16.51 18.57
N GLU A 935 33.24 -17.78 18.57
CA GLU A 935 32.70 -18.44 19.77
C GLU A 935 33.72 -18.50 20.92
N ASN A 936 35.02 -18.55 20.62
CA ASN A 936 36.09 -18.47 21.61
C ASN A 936 36.44 -17.04 22.03
N LEU A 937 36.18 -16.02 21.18
CA LEU A 937 36.26 -14.62 21.56
C LEU A 937 35.10 -14.23 22.49
N LEU A 938 33.87 -14.68 22.23
CA LEU A 938 32.68 -14.38 23.06
C LEU A 938 32.75 -14.94 24.50
N LYS A 939 33.66 -15.88 24.76
CA LYS A 939 33.98 -16.42 26.10
C LYS A 939 34.97 -15.54 26.89
N GLN A 940 35.62 -14.58 26.23
CA GLN A 940 36.60 -13.67 26.85
C GLN A 940 35.92 -12.39 27.35
N ALA A 941 36.61 -11.67 28.24
CA ALA A 941 36.19 -10.34 28.67
C ALA A 941 36.44 -9.34 27.53
N LEU A 942 35.39 -8.99 26.81
CA LEU A 942 35.39 -8.04 25.70
C LEU A 942 34.65 -6.75 26.11
N ASN A 943 34.97 -5.63 25.46
CA ASN A 943 34.10 -4.46 25.50
C ASN A 943 32.76 -4.76 24.78
N GLN A 944 31.71 -4.02 25.12
CA GLN A 944 30.36 -4.27 24.64
C GLN A 944 30.25 -4.19 23.11
N ARG A 945 30.80 -3.14 22.48
CA ARG A 945 30.74 -2.92 21.02
C ARG A 945 31.42 -4.05 20.24
N THR A 946 32.63 -4.43 20.64
CA THR A 946 33.34 -5.59 20.07
C THR A 946 32.55 -6.89 20.27
N ARG A 947 31.93 -7.10 21.44
CA ARG A 947 31.04 -8.26 21.66
C ARG A 947 29.86 -8.26 20.68
N MET A 948 29.20 -7.13 20.47
CA MET A 948 28.06 -7.01 19.56
C MET A 948 28.46 -7.23 18.10
N ALA A 949 29.60 -6.67 17.67
CA ALA A 949 30.16 -6.93 16.35
C ALA A 949 30.44 -8.41 16.09
N ILE A 950 30.93 -9.12 17.11
CA ILE A 950 31.16 -10.57 17.01
C ILE A 950 29.85 -11.35 16.95
N VAL A 951 28.80 -10.94 17.68
CA VAL A 951 27.48 -11.61 17.58
C VAL A 951 26.90 -11.48 16.18
N VAL A 952 26.88 -10.28 15.59
CA VAL A 952 26.39 -10.06 14.21
C VAL A 952 27.12 -10.96 13.22
N ARG A 953 28.46 -10.86 13.17
CA ARG A 953 29.25 -11.62 12.18
C ARG A 953 29.27 -13.13 12.43
N LEU A 954 29.00 -13.57 13.66
CA LEU A 954 28.81 -14.99 14.00
C LEU A 954 27.46 -15.50 13.49
N GLY A 955 26.40 -14.71 13.60
CA GLY A 955 25.07 -15.00 13.05
C GLY A 955 25.09 -15.12 11.52
N GLU A 956 25.68 -14.13 10.86
CA GLU A 956 25.91 -14.10 9.41
C GLU A 956 26.71 -15.34 8.93
N LYS A 957 27.82 -15.67 9.61
CA LYS A 957 28.61 -16.88 9.29
C LYS A 957 27.86 -18.19 9.54
N LYS A 958 27.02 -18.27 10.57
CA LYS A 958 26.19 -19.46 10.84
C LYS A 958 25.18 -19.66 9.71
N LEU A 959 24.51 -18.60 9.27
CA LEU A 959 23.59 -18.66 8.13
C LEU A 959 24.30 -19.09 6.83
N LEU A 960 25.47 -18.51 6.52
CA LEU A 960 26.28 -18.94 5.38
C LEU A 960 26.67 -20.43 5.47
N GLN A 961 27.01 -20.93 6.66
CA GLN A 961 27.36 -22.34 6.86
C GLN A 961 26.15 -23.28 6.73
N GLU A 962 24.96 -22.86 7.18
CA GLU A 962 23.70 -23.57 6.97
C GLU A 962 23.39 -23.65 5.46
N ALA A 963 23.48 -22.53 4.74
CA ALA A 963 23.27 -22.47 3.30
C ALA A 963 24.29 -23.31 2.50
N ILE A 964 25.56 -23.34 2.91
CA ILE A 964 26.57 -24.22 2.31
C ILE A 964 26.19 -25.70 2.52
N THR A 965 25.76 -26.06 3.74
CA THR A 965 25.37 -27.45 4.06
C THR A 965 24.20 -27.91 3.20
N VAL A 966 23.14 -27.09 3.11
CA VAL A 966 21.95 -27.37 2.30
C VAL A 966 22.29 -27.43 0.81
N SER A 967 23.13 -26.51 0.30
CA SER A 967 23.51 -26.45 -1.12
C SER A 967 24.52 -27.53 -1.54
N SER A 968 25.31 -28.07 -0.60
CA SER A 968 26.34 -29.09 -0.90
C SER A 968 25.81 -30.52 -0.90
N GLY A 969 24.73 -30.78 -0.15
CA GLY A 969 23.96 -32.02 -0.26
C GLY A 969 24.66 -33.30 0.18
N ASP A 970 25.21 -33.34 1.40
CA ASP A 970 25.45 -34.62 2.09
C ASP A 970 24.08 -35.30 2.31
N VAL A 971 23.81 -36.56 1.95
CA VAL A 971 24.66 -37.77 1.93
C VAL A 971 25.20 -38.12 3.33
N GLU A 972 24.33 -38.05 4.33
CA GLU A 972 24.46 -38.95 5.47
C GLU A 972 23.16 -39.68 5.80
N MET A 973 23.27 -41.00 5.98
CA MET A 973 22.16 -41.84 6.42
C MET A 973 21.97 -41.65 7.93
N THR A 974 20.93 -40.93 8.35
CA THR A 974 20.32 -41.22 9.65
C THR A 974 19.55 -42.53 9.54
N MET A 975 20.26 -43.63 9.70
CA MET A 975 19.63 -44.89 10.08
C MET A 975 19.03 -44.70 11.47
N ASP A 976 17.70 -44.64 11.54
CA ASP A 976 16.88 -45.28 12.58
C ASP A 976 15.40 -44.94 12.36
N ASP A 977 14.69 -45.81 11.62
CA ASP A 977 13.46 -46.39 12.18
C ASP A 977 13.14 -47.75 11.52
N GLU A 978 12.90 -48.77 12.36
CA GLU A 978 12.52 -50.11 11.92
C GLU A 978 10.98 -50.22 11.77
N SER A 979 10.42 -50.54 10.58
CA SER A 979 9.12 -51.26 10.49
C SER A 979 8.59 -51.72 9.11
N GLY A 980 9.29 -51.57 7.98
CA GLY A 980 8.95 -52.28 6.70
C GLY A 980 7.56 -52.00 6.08
N PRO A 981 6.99 -52.88 5.21
CA PRO A 981 7.58 -54.04 4.52
C PRO A 981 7.61 -53.92 2.98
N ALA A 982 8.43 -54.77 2.36
CA ALA A 982 8.75 -54.81 0.93
C ALA A 982 7.58 -54.99 -0.08
N LYS A 983 7.78 -54.50 -1.33
CA LYS A 983 7.65 -55.35 -2.54
C LYS A 983 8.21 -54.78 -3.87
N ARG A 984 9.14 -55.57 -4.43
CA ARG A 984 9.29 -55.94 -5.86
C ARG A 984 9.60 -54.87 -6.92
N THR A 985 10.88 -54.88 -7.29
CA THR A 985 11.37 -54.88 -8.68
C THR A 985 10.44 -55.56 -9.69
N LYS A 986 10.36 -54.97 -10.89
CA LYS A 986 10.03 -55.68 -12.13
C LYS A 986 10.86 -55.16 -13.30
N LEU A 987 11.63 -56.06 -13.91
CA LEU A 987 12.27 -55.83 -15.20
C LEU A 987 11.23 -55.86 -16.33
N SER A 988 11.52 -55.10 -17.39
CA SER A 988 11.10 -55.31 -18.80
C SER A 988 9.64 -55.69 -19.08
N GLY A 989 8.91 -54.72 -19.65
CA GLY A 989 7.68 -54.90 -20.42
C GLY A 989 7.54 -53.72 -21.36
#